data_AF-A0A7W8Z0Q7-F1
#
_entry.id   AF-A0A7W8Z0Q7-F1
#
_cell.length_a   1.000
_cell.length_b   1.000
_cell.length_c   1.000
_cell.angle_alpha   90.00
_cell.angle_beta   90.00
_cell.angle_gamma   90.00
#
_symmetry.space_group_name_H-M   'P 1'
#
loop_
_entity.id
_entity.type
_entity.pdbx_description
1 polymer ?
#
loop_
_entity_poly.entity_id
_entity_poly.type
_entity_poly.pdbx_seq_one_letter_code
_entity_poly.pdbx_strand_id
1 'polypeptide(L)'
;MTRSSAPRTPAWPGAITAIALAAGALVVAPASPAAAAAVERPVYLGKSLYTGEFHAHTGMSDGAENPNAAFDHVRDETDADFFALTEHDVMWDVRNGDDFIKDWRDADSDEWRALHEQAGEFNASQKDLTVVPAVENTWYDGTGHINLFNTSWHATARGTEKGTVDGYANGFGIGDMKYDYFTYLARLKQDPDAIGQFNHPSPTGKGEFFGFKGLDRTVDDRMELIEVKSADQVKEFQKALDAGWHLAPVWNGDEHSATWVSGNPSITGVWATGKSLDDLYAAMHDRSTYSSGDVNAVLGFGGDAKPMGSILPAGTTTLDAEVLLKDPDAKDSFTGAQLITNGGKVAYDFGRLGGDDLTLKRKLEVKDGDFYYVRADQADGDLLISAPIWIGETTSGANYAPQITVADVPATARYGQTVALPKVSATDDSGKQPTIAFEVWDSAGQVPVKDGAFQIRSYDDTFVVVKATDDKANTNAELRRIQIDQKTQDPAGVFRFTNNAAVGVEPGTAGIAVTSDRDVRHVYAQVLPEGQADWSKAQVLTSTGDSPYETETVGNDEPVFQHSITGQTLRSHEFRLTGLKVGTTYRYRLGVTRDGAAPKAADTAAWTDVKGRFRAGGSDGEPVYLLGDVQVPDGSRQPQAAGQGPRPAEVQGARRRHRRPARRPRRERRPHQDVGRDRRLVPVRPRHAVRGRQRQPRDLRGPRLQLGRRRARLGLHQHVRAAQERRRGRGQLLVRPRAGPLLRPQLHRASRRPALLAGEGRPGLGQEVERRPRALLLLRRPPRGRRGHGHRPREGHARARPARRRPLHRRPRPRLQALDDLRRPAGQDAGGNGRGHHVRDDGLGRPQVLRQREVLVGRQGRRRGRPDGRCPDGHRRGPATDGVQDRRPSGRRLHRHQAAGHLEGLLRRDQEP
;
A
#
# COMPACT_ATOMS: atom_id res chain seq x y z
N MET A 1 -3.19 -0.07 80.00
CA MET A 1 -4.08 -1.16 80.48
C MET A 1 -3.72 -2.39 79.64
N THR A 2 -3.04 -3.43 80.15
CA THR A 2 -3.46 -4.49 81.12
C THR A 2 -4.55 -5.40 80.56
N ARG A 3 -4.46 -6.76 80.59
CA ARG A 3 -3.45 -7.74 81.06
C ARG A 3 -3.62 -9.04 80.22
N SER A 4 -2.60 -9.90 80.01
CA SER A 4 -2.25 -11.13 80.79
C SER A 4 -3.46 -12.04 81.14
N SER A 5 -3.44 -13.38 81.06
CA SER A 5 -2.39 -14.42 81.25
C SER A 5 -2.74 -15.71 80.44
N ALA A 6 -1.84 -16.62 79.98
CA ALA A 6 -0.71 -17.37 80.58
C ALA A 6 -1.15 -18.46 81.61
N PRO A 7 -0.37 -19.52 81.94
CA PRO A 7 0.87 -20.09 81.36
C PRO A 7 0.90 -21.67 81.26
N ARG A 8 2.02 -22.29 80.82
CA ARG A 8 2.71 -23.42 81.52
C ARG A 8 3.99 -23.94 80.82
N THR A 9 4.98 -24.32 81.63
CA THR A 9 6.20 -25.15 81.36
C THR A 9 6.38 -26.11 82.58
N PRO A 10 7.27 -27.14 82.60
CA PRO A 10 8.74 -27.15 82.37
C PRO A 10 9.10 -28.04 81.13
N ALA A 11 10.12 -28.91 80.98
CA ALA A 11 11.19 -29.45 81.84
C ALA A 11 12.41 -30.03 81.06
N TRP A 12 13.49 -30.32 81.78
CA TRP A 12 14.80 -30.94 81.41
C TRP A 12 15.12 -32.05 82.48
N PRO A 13 16.25 -32.84 82.48
CA PRO A 13 17.48 -32.82 81.66
C PRO A 13 18.04 -34.21 81.19
N GLY A 14 19.18 -34.20 80.47
CA GLY A 14 20.15 -35.33 80.39
C GLY A 14 20.10 -36.21 79.12
N ALA A 15 21.22 -36.72 78.57
CA ALA A 15 22.63 -36.54 78.95
C ALA A 15 23.61 -36.70 77.75
N ILE A 16 24.83 -36.24 77.99
CA ILE A 16 26.02 -36.14 77.11
C ILE A 16 26.54 -37.51 76.63
N THR A 17 27.00 -37.62 75.37
CA THR A 17 28.43 -37.80 75.01
C THR A 17 28.67 -37.49 73.52
N ALA A 18 29.78 -36.82 73.21
CA ALA A 18 30.15 -36.39 71.86
C ALA A 18 31.29 -37.24 71.27
N ILE A 19 31.37 -37.29 69.93
CA ILE A 19 32.59 -37.58 69.18
C ILE A 19 32.85 -36.38 68.28
N ALA A 20 34.07 -35.87 68.30
CA ALA A 20 34.48 -34.72 67.49
C ALA A 20 35.28 -35.17 66.25
N LEU A 21 34.95 -34.58 65.11
CA LEU A 21 35.83 -34.45 63.94
C LEU A 21 35.64 -33.04 63.36
N ALA A 22 36.70 -32.46 62.81
CA ALA A 22 36.80 -31.03 62.56
C ALA A 22 36.93 -30.66 61.08
N ALA A 23 36.60 -29.39 60.80
CA ALA A 23 36.97 -28.62 59.60
C ALA A 23 36.54 -29.18 58.22
N GLY A 24 35.45 -28.61 57.69
CA GLY A 24 35.03 -28.75 56.29
C GLY A 24 34.13 -27.60 55.87
N ALA A 25 34.71 -26.42 55.65
CA ALA A 25 33.95 -25.22 55.28
C ALA A 25 33.52 -25.27 53.80
N LEU A 26 32.35 -25.84 53.51
CA LEU A 26 31.72 -25.67 52.21
C LEU A 26 31.23 -24.22 52.06
N VAL A 27 31.96 -23.43 51.28
CA VAL A 27 31.39 -22.26 50.63
C VAL A 27 30.35 -22.78 49.64
N VAL A 28 29.07 -22.63 49.97
CA VAL A 28 27.99 -22.81 48.98
C VAL A 28 28.09 -21.63 48.01
N ALA A 29 28.76 -21.86 46.88
CA ALA A 29 28.73 -20.93 45.77
C ALA A 29 27.25 -20.72 45.36
N PRO A 30 26.83 -19.50 45.00
CA PRO A 30 25.54 -19.33 44.34
C PRO A 30 25.56 -20.19 43.08
N ALA A 31 24.48 -20.93 42.83
CA ALA A 31 24.34 -21.66 41.57
C ALA A 31 24.54 -20.67 40.43
N SER A 32 25.48 -20.95 39.53
CA SER A 32 25.59 -20.20 38.28
C SER A 32 24.22 -20.21 37.60
N PRO A 33 23.80 -19.11 36.93
CA PRO A 33 22.66 -19.21 36.04
C PRO A 33 22.95 -20.36 35.09
N ALA A 34 22.00 -21.31 34.98
CA ALA A 34 22.11 -22.35 33.98
C ALA A 34 22.22 -21.63 32.64
N ALA A 35 23.36 -21.78 31.96
CA ALA A 35 23.50 -21.26 30.62
C ALA A 35 22.39 -21.92 29.80
N ALA A 36 21.47 -21.11 29.27
CA ALA A 36 20.45 -21.62 28.37
C ALA A 36 21.17 -22.42 27.29
N ALA A 37 20.83 -23.70 27.18
CA ALA A 37 21.42 -24.55 26.16
C ALA A 37 21.08 -23.89 24.82
N ALA A 38 22.10 -23.53 24.05
CA ALA A 38 21.89 -22.89 22.77
C ALA A 38 21.03 -23.82 21.93
N VAL A 39 19.82 -23.38 21.58
CA VAL A 39 18.89 -24.16 20.74
C VAL A 39 19.63 -24.48 19.44
N GLU A 40 19.84 -25.77 19.18
CA GLU A 40 20.56 -26.26 18.01
C GLU A 40 19.65 -26.13 16.78
N ARG A 41 19.51 -24.88 16.30
CA ARG A 41 18.71 -24.53 15.13
C ARG A 41 19.12 -25.41 13.93
N PRO A 42 18.16 -25.91 13.14
CA PRO A 42 18.47 -26.58 11.88
C PRO A 42 19.36 -25.71 10.99
N VAL A 43 20.35 -26.33 10.34
CA VAL A 43 21.26 -25.69 9.39
C VAL A 43 21.21 -26.44 8.06
N TYR A 44 20.88 -25.73 6.98
CA TYR A 44 20.82 -26.28 5.63
C TYR A 44 21.61 -25.40 4.65
N LEU A 45 22.49 -26.02 3.87
CA LEU A 45 23.40 -25.37 2.89
C LEU A 45 24.15 -24.13 3.41
N GLY A 46 24.42 -24.06 4.72
CA GLY A 46 25.16 -22.98 5.37
C GLY A 46 24.29 -21.82 5.90
N LYS A 47 22.97 -21.90 5.77
CA LYS A 47 22.01 -20.99 6.43
C LYS A 47 21.35 -21.68 7.64
N SER A 48 20.92 -20.90 8.62
CA SER A 48 20.13 -21.39 9.78
C SER A 48 18.64 -21.18 9.53
N LEU A 49 17.79 -22.05 10.08
CA LEU A 49 16.35 -21.86 10.08
C LEU A 49 15.92 -20.84 11.14
N TYR A 50 15.00 -19.97 10.77
CA TYR A 50 14.23 -19.06 11.63
C TYR A 50 12.75 -19.19 11.23
N THR A 51 11.82 -19.14 12.19
CA THR A 51 10.38 -19.21 11.93
C THR A 51 9.65 -17.95 12.39
N GLY A 52 8.50 -17.65 11.79
CA GLY A 52 7.72 -16.46 12.10
C GLY A 52 6.71 -16.13 11.01
N GLU A 53 6.24 -14.88 11.00
CA GLU A 53 5.25 -14.40 10.04
C GLU A 53 5.55 -12.99 9.51
N PHE A 54 5.05 -12.72 8.30
CA PHE A 54 5.25 -11.48 7.54
C PHE A 54 3.94 -10.73 7.21
N HIS A 55 2.83 -10.97 7.93
CA HIS A 55 1.55 -10.30 7.70
C HIS A 55 0.65 -10.30 8.94
N ALA A 56 0.42 -9.13 9.54
CA ALA A 56 -0.48 -8.94 10.68
C ALA A 56 -0.84 -7.46 10.90
N HIS A 57 -1.94 -7.22 11.63
CA HIS A 57 -2.57 -5.91 11.81
C HIS A 57 -2.80 -5.57 13.28
N THR A 58 -2.77 -4.28 13.63
CA THR A 58 -3.13 -3.76 14.95
C THR A 58 -4.21 -2.70 14.87
N GLY A 59 -4.55 -2.07 16.00
CA GLY A 59 -5.42 -0.89 16.05
C GLY A 59 -4.84 0.37 15.39
N MET A 60 -3.76 0.25 14.60
CA MET A 60 -3.26 1.28 13.69
C MET A 60 -3.93 1.19 12.30
N SER A 61 -4.45 0.02 11.88
CA SER A 61 -5.53 -0.06 10.90
C SER A 61 -6.86 -0.47 11.56
N ASP A 62 -7.14 -1.77 11.58
CA ASP A 62 -8.43 -2.38 11.91
C ASP A 62 -8.27 -3.72 12.65
N GLY A 63 -7.03 -4.03 13.05
CA GLY A 63 -6.71 -5.10 13.98
C GLY A 63 -6.90 -4.70 15.45
N ALA A 64 -6.17 -5.38 16.34
CA ALA A 64 -6.29 -5.21 17.78
C ALA A 64 -5.16 -4.37 18.42
N GLU A 65 -5.48 -3.72 19.54
CA GLU A 65 -4.53 -3.03 20.43
C GLU A 65 -3.55 -2.05 19.73
N ASN A 66 -2.23 -2.25 19.83
CA ASN A 66 -1.20 -1.36 19.26
C ASN A 66 0.10 -2.14 18.95
N PRO A 67 1.02 -1.62 18.12
CA PRO A 67 2.23 -2.34 17.69
C PRO A 67 3.06 -2.93 18.83
N ASN A 68 3.35 -2.17 19.89
CA ASN A 68 4.12 -2.70 21.02
C ASN A 68 3.41 -3.85 21.76
N ALA A 69 2.08 -3.84 21.86
CA ALA A 69 1.32 -4.94 22.45
C ALA A 69 1.40 -6.22 21.61
N ALA A 70 1.39 -6.10 20.28
CA ALA A 70 1.62 -7.23 19.38
C ALA A 70 3.05 -7.77 19.48
N PHE A 71 4.06 -6.88 19.53
CA PHE A 71 5.46 -7.26 19.70
C PHE A 71 5.74 -7.94 21.05
N ASP A 72 5.16 -7.43 22.14
CA ASP A 72 5.23 -8.07 23.48
C ASP A 72 4.54 -9.44 23.47
N HIS A 73 3.33 -9.55 22.89
CA HIS A 73 2.57 -10.80 22.79
C HIS A 73 3.35 -11.90 22.06
N VAL A 74 3.85 -11.62 20.86
CA VAL A 74 4.57 -12.63 20.06
C VAL A 74 5.86 -13.08 20.75
N ARG A 75 6.57 -12.17 21.42
CA ARG A 75 7.81 -12.50 22.18
C ARG A 75 7.53 -13.35 23.42
N ASP A 76 6.45 -13.05 24.16
CA ASP A 76 6.22 -13.65 25.49
C ASP A 76 5.36 -14.92 25.45
N GLU A 77 4.53 -15.11 24.41
CA GLU A 77 3.57 -16.22 24.29
C GLU A 77 3.87 -17.18 23.11
N THR A 78 4.94 -16.97 22.32
CA THR A 78 5.33 -17.85 21.20
C THR A 78 6.85 -18.07 21.08
N ASP A 79 7.27 -19.13 20.39
CA ASP A 79 8.67 -19.40 20.04
C ASP A 79 9.12 -18.73 18.71
N ALA A 80 8.36 -17.74 18.20
CA ALA A 80 8.63 -17.11 16.91
C ALA A 80 9.96 -16.33 16.90
N ASP A 81 10.75 -16.56 15.86
CA ASP A 81 12.04 -15.91 15.67
C ASP A 81 11.90 -14.50 15.05
N PHE A 82 10.87 -14.26 14.22
CA PHE A 82 10.54 -12.95 13.63
C PHE A 82 9.02 -12.70 13.51
N PHE A 83 8.62 -11.43 13.31
CA PHE A 83 7.22 -11.03 13.13
C PHE A 83 7.10 -9.68 12.39
N ALA A 84 6.18 -9.53 11.43
CA ALA A 84 5.91 -8.25 10.78
C ALA A 84 4.55 -7.65 11.16
N LEU A 85 4.46 -6.32 11.15
CA LEU A 85 3.20 -5.59 11.09
C LEU A 85 3.10 -4.83 9.78
N THR A 86 1.94 -4.96 9.13
CA THR A 86 1.67 -4.58 7.75
C THR A 86 0.30 -3.91 7.68
N GLU A 87 0.13 -2.83 8.44
CA GLU A 87 -1.14 -2.12 8.60
C GLU A 87 -1.70 -1.67 7.22
N HIS A 88 -3.02 -1.62 7.05
CA HIS A 88 -3.64 -1.20 5.77
C HIS A 88 -3.35 0.29 5.47
N ASP A 89 -2.73 0.55 4.31
CA ASP A 89 -2.36 1.89 3.79
C ASP A 89 -3.49 2.92 3.77
N VAL A 90 -4.72 2.53 3.44
CA VAL A 90 -5.83 3.49 3.24
C VAL A 90 -6.46 4.04 4.53
N MET A 91 -6.04 3.55 5.70
CA MET A 91 -6.70 3.76 7.01
C MET A 91 -6.14 4.93 7.85
N TRP A 92 -4.97 5.45 7.51
CA TRP A 92 -4.27 6.50 8.28
C TRP A 92 -4.86 7.91 8.08
N ASP A 93 -4.70 8.81 9.08
CA ASP A 93 -5.19 10.20 9.07
C ASP A 93 -4.51 11.06 7.99
N VAL A 94 -3.25 10.76 7.67
CA VAL A 94 -2.52 11.25 6.50
C VAL A 94 -1.83 10.06 5.84
N ARG A 95 -2.28 9.69 4.64
CA ARG A 95 -1.83 8.51 3.90
C ARG A 95 -1.19 8.91 2.56
N ASN A 96 -1.71 9.94 1.89
CA ASN A 96 -1.25 10.27 0.55
C ASN A 96 0.01 11.16 0.55
N GLY A 97 1.01 10.73 -0.23
CA GLY A 97 2.09 11.58 -0.71
C GLY A 97 3.48 11.39 -0.10
N ASP A 98 3.64 10.46 0.85
CA ASP A 98 4.97 10.02 1.32
C ASP A 98 5.69 9.10 0.30
N ASP A 99 5.11 8.93 -0.89
CA ASP A 99 5.51 7.99 -1.93
C ASP A 99 6.92 8.19 -2.52
N PHE A 100 7.57 9.33 -2.26
CA PHE A 100 8.97 9.55 -2.63
C PHE A 100 9.82 10.24 -1.54
N ILE A 101 9.55 9.98 -0.27
CA ILE A 101 10.50 10.28 0.82
C ILE A 101 11.70 9.32 0.81
N LYS A 102 12.77 9.66 1.54
CA LYS A 102 14.06 8.93 1.53
C LYS A 102 14.59 8.54 2.90
N ASP A 103 13.91 8.99 3.93
CA ASP A 103 14.01 8.56 5.31
C ASP A 103 12.55 8.59 5.80
N TRP A 104 12.07 7.52 6.43
CA TRP A 104 10.70 7.48 6.93
C TRP A 104 10.44 8.60 7.96
N ARG A 105 11.49 9.15 8.60
CA ARG A 105 11.42 10.28 9.54
C ARG A 105 10.93 11.58 8.89
N ASP A 106 11.04 11.71 7.56
CA ASP A 106 10.57 12.87 6.81
C ASP A 106 9.08 12.76 6.40
N ALA A 107 8.39 11.66 6.74
CA ALA A 107 6.99 11.41 6.40
C ALA A 107 6.03 12.43 7.03
N ASP A 108 5.02 12.88 6.28
CA ASP A 108 3.91 13.66 6.84
C ASP A 108 2.89 12.75 7.58
N SER A 109 2.83 11.44 7.30
CA SER A 109 2.08 10.44 8.11
C SER A 109 2.69 10.28 9.52
N ASP A 110 1.85 10.28 10.56
CA ASP A 110 2.28 10.06 11.95
C ASP A 110 2.42 8.56 12.27
N GLU A 111 1.55 7.75 11.68
CA GLU A 111 1.43 6.29 11.84
C GLU A 111 2.64 5.57 11.28
N TRP A 112 3.06 5.88 10.05
CA TRP A 112 4.24 5.29 9.41
C TRP A 112 5.53 5.53 10.22
N ARG A 113 5.68 6.73 10.78
CA ARG A 113 6.80 7.07 11.67
C ARG A 113 6.70 6.31 13.00
N ALA A 114 5.52 6.29 13.61
CA ALA A 114 5.30 5.61 14.88
C ALA A 114 5.55 4.10 14.79
N LEU A 115 5.18 3.45 13.68
CA LEU A 115 5.47 2.03 13.43
C LEU A 115 6.98 1.77 13.35
N HIS A 116 7.70 2.59 12.58
CA HIS A 116 9.16 2.50 12.44
C HIS A 116 9.92 2.80 13.74
N GLU A 117 9.48 3.80 14.52
CA GLU A 117 10.06 4.13 15.82
C GLU A 117 9.87 2.98 16.81
N GLN A 118 8.65 2.46 16.94
CA GLN A 118 8.36 1.33 17.85
C GLN A 118 9.10 0.06 17.47
N ALA A 119 9.11 -0.32 16.18
CA ALA A 119 9.85 -1.48 15.70
C ALA A 119 11.38 -1.32 15.93
N GLY A 120 11.91 -0.12 15.70
CA GLY A 120 13.32 0.21 15.95
C GLY A 120 13.70 0.15 17.43
N GLU A 121 12.88 0.70 18.32
CA GLU A 121 13.09 0.66 19.77
C GLU A 121 12.95 -0.77 20.33
N PHE A 122 11.96 -1.53 19.87
CA PHE A 122 11.76 -2.93 20.26
C PHE A 122 12.95 -3.82 19.83
N ASN A 123 13.41 -3.69 18.58
CA ASN A 123 14.59 -4.41 18.09
C ASN A 123 15.90 -3.94 18.77
N ALA A 124 15.95 -2.74 19.34
CA ALA A 124 17.09 -2.27 20.11
C ALA A 124 17.09 -2.78 21.56
N SER A 125 15.90 -3.05 22.15
CA SER A 125 15.75 -3.37 23.57
C SER A 125 16.02 -4.84 23.94
N GLN A 126 15.66 -5.78 23.06
CA GLN A 126 15.74 -7.23 23.27
C GLN A 126 16.38 -7.95 22.06
N LYS A 127 16.60 -9.27 22.11
CA LYS A 127 17.23 -10.06 21.02
C LYS A 127 16.49 -11.37 20.70
N ASP A 128 15.32 -11.54 21.29
CA ASP A 128 14.56 -12.79 21.36
C ASP A 128 13.49 -12.86 20.26
N LEU A 129 13.02 -11.72 19.76
CA LEU A 129 12.18 -11.56 18.57
C LEU A 129 12.74 -10.45 17.67
N THR A 130 12.67 -10.58 16.34
CA THR A 130 12.96 -9.47 15.41
C THR A 130 11.70 -9.03 14.69
N VAL A 131 11.32 -7.77 14.90
CA VAL A 131 10.08 -7.20 14.38
C VAL A 131 10.31 -6.37 13.12
N VAL A 132 9.41 -6.48 12.15
CA VAL A 132 9.54 -5.89 10.80
C VAL A 132 8.43 -4.84 10.59
N PRO A 133 8.77 -3.54 10.41
CA PRO A 133 7.79 -2.53 10.03
C PRO A 133 7.54 -2.58 8.52
N ALA A 134 6.27 -2.60 8.12
CA ALA A 134 5.82 -2.66 6.73
C ALA A 134 4.39 -2.10 6.60
N VAL A 135 3.82 -2.14 5.40
CA VAL A 135 2.45 -1.67 5.09
C VAL A 135 1.78 -2.64 4.13
N GLU A 136 0.48 -2.89 4.27
CA GLU A 136 -0.31 -3.57 3.24
C GLU A 136 -0.94 -2.54 2.29
N ASN A 137 -0.65 -2.66 1.00
CA ASN A 137 -1.27 -1.89 -0.05
C ASN A 137 -2.58 -2.52 -0.52
N THR A 138 -3.69 -1.82 -0.29
CA THR A 138 -5.00 -2.45 -0.10
C THR A 138 -6.02 -2.03 -1.18
N TRP A 139 -6.00 -2.69 -2.34
CA TRP A 139 -6.99 -2.44 -3.41
C TRP A 139 -8.33 -3.13 -3.10
N TYR A 140 -9.22 -2.44 -2.39
CA TYR A 140 -10.57 -2.92 -2.04
C TYR A 140 -11.54 -3.13 -3.23
N ASP A 141 -11.07 -3.18 -4.48
CA ASP A 141 -11.88 -3.34 -5.71
C ASP A 141 -11.81 -4.74 -6.35
N GLY A 142 -11.17 -5.71 -5.68
CA GLY A 142 -10.99 -7.06 -6.23
C GLY A 142 -9.71 -7.24 -7.04
N THR A 143 -8.79 -6.26 -7.03
CA THR A 143 -7.44 -6.40 -7.62
C THR A 143 -6.56 -7.35 -6.80
N GLY A 144 -6.60 -7.27 -5.46
CA GLY A 144 -5.74 -7.99 -4.52
C GLY A 144 -5.04 -7.03 -3.56
N HIS A 145 -4.21 -7.52 -2.64
CA HIS A 145 -3.41 -6.67 -1.74
C HIS A 145 -1.91 -7.05 -1.81
N ILE A 146 -0.99 -6.13 -1.47
CA ILE A 146 0.47 -6.37 -1.48
C ILE A 146 1.14 -5.81 -0.23
N ASN A 147 1.94 -6.61 0.49
CA ASN A 147 2.82 -6.06 1.54
C ASN A 147 4.10 -5.48 0.95
N LEU A 148 4.49 -4.31 1.44
CA LEU A 148 5.70 -3.58 1.08
C LEU A 148 6.67 -3.52 2.26
N PHE A 149 7.87 -4.07 2.09
CA PHE A 149 8.91 -4.12 3.13
C PHE A 149 10.18 -3.39 2.69
N ASN A 150 11.03 -3.05 3.67
CA ASN A 150 12.35 -2.40 3.48
C ASN A 150 12.33 -1.04 2.75
N THR A 151 11.19 -0.33 2.76
CA THR A 151 11.07 1.00 2.18
C THR A 151 11.12 2.10 3.24
N SER A 152 11.61 3.29 2.87
CA SER A 152 11.36 4.52 3.66
C SER A 152 10.04 5.20 3.30
N TRP A 153 9.49 4.88 2.13
CA TRP A 153 8.26 5.45 1.57
C TRP A 153 7.12 4.42 1.63
N HIS A 154 5.90 4.92 1.61
CA HIS A 154 4.68 4.14 1.36
C HIS A 154 3.86 4.81 0.26
N ALA A 155 2.98 4.04 -0.36
CA ALA A 155 1.99 4.54 -1.32
C ALA A 155 0.60 4.10 -0.84
N THR A 156 -0.47 4.59 -1.47
CA THR A 156 -1.84 4.32 -1.05
C THR A 156 -2.68 3.84 -2.24
N ALA A 157 -3.17 2.60 -2.15
CA ALA A 157 -3.90 1.91 -3.21
C ALA A 157 -5.26 2.55 -3.52
N ARG A 158 -5.53 2.75 -4.82
CA ARG A 158 -6.83 3.27 -5.30
C ARG A 158 -7.84 2.14 -5.50
N GLY A 159 -8.89 2.08 -4.68
CA GLY A 159 -10.07 1.26 -4.99
C GLY A 159 -10.90 1.84 -6.16
N THR A 160 -11.10 1.06 -7.22
CA THR A 160 -11.86 1.43 -8.42
C THR A 160 -12.91 0.39 -8.84
N GLU A 161 -14.19 0.78 -8.78
CA GLU A 161 -15.35 -0.10 -9.06
C GLU A 161 -15.51 -1.26 -8.06
N LYS A 162 -16.28 -2.30 -8.45
CA LYS A 162 -16.95 -3.28 -7.59
C LYS A 162 -16.11 -3.73 -6.40
N GLY A 163 -16.41 -3.17 -5.23
CA GLY A 163 -15.68 -3.53 -4.03
C GLY A 163 -15.71 -5.03 -3.70
N THR A 164 -14.61 -5.48 -3.11
CA THR A 164 -14.27 -6.87 -2.75
C THR A 164 -15.44 -7.69 -2.18
N VAL A 165 -15.46 -8.99 -2.52
CA VAL A 165 -16.53 -9.94 -2.15
C VAL A 165 -16.40 -10.51 -0.73
N ASP A 166 -15.41 -10.05 0.04
CA ASP A 166 -15.27 -10.31 1.48
C ASP A 166 -16.38 -9.67 2.34
N GLY A 167 -17.06 -8.64 1.83
CA GLY A 167 -18.11 -7.88 2.51
C GLY A 167 -17.77 -6.41 2.80
N TYR A 168 -16.52 -5.99 2.58
CA TYR A 168 -16.01 -4.63 2.83
C TYR A 168 -15.99 -3.75 1.59
N ALA A 169 -16.87 -4.04 0.61
CA ALA A 169 -16.92 -3.39 -0.69
C ALA A 169 -16.96 -1.85 -0.62
N ASN A 170 -15.81 -1.20 -0.89
CA ASN A 170 -15.57 0.24 -0.77
C ASN A 170 -15.91 0.80 0.63
N GLY A 171 -15.73 -0.02 1.68
CA GLY A 171 -16.05 0.34 3.07
C GLY A 171 -14.96 1.14 3.79
N PHE A 172 -13.72 1.13 3.27
CA PHE A 172 -12.54 1.69 3.92
C PHE A 172 -11.71 2.53 2.95
N GLY A 173 -11.44 3.77 3.34
CA GLY A 173 -10.47 4.67 2.71
C GLY A 173 -10.76 5.11 1.26
N ILE A 174 -9.97 6.08 0.80
CA ILE A 174 -9.93 6.56 -0.59
C ILE A 174 -8.48 6.91 -0.93
N GLY A 175 -7.78 5.99 -1.59
CA GLY A 175 -6.35 6.16 -1.88
C GLY A 175 -6.02 7.26 -2.90
N ASP A 176 -4.73 7.42 -3.16
CA ASP A 176 -4.22 8.29 -4.23
C ASP A 176 -4.65 7.72 -5.59
N MET A 177 -5.47 8.47 -6.33
CA MET A 177 -6.00 8.01 -7.63
C MET A 177 -4.95 7.71 -8.70
N LYS A 178 -3.68 8.09 -8.47
CA LYS A 178 -2.51 7.68 -9.27
C LYS A 178 -2.19 6.18 -9.14
N TYR A 179 -2.42 5.57 -7.97
CA TYR A 179 -1.94 4.21 -7.66
C TYR A 179 -2.98 3.12 -7.94
N ASP A 180 -3.23 2.91 -9.23
CA ASP A 180 -3.62 1.57 -9.70
C ASP A 180 -2.43 0.59 -9.57
N TYR A 181 -2.73 -0.71 -9.58
CA TYR A 181 -1.75 -1.78 -9.45
C TYR A 181 -0.53 -1.61 -10.38
N PHE A 182 -0.74 -1.32 -11.67
CA PHE A 182 0.38 -1.15 -12.60
C PHE A 182 1.25 0.07 -12.29
N THR A 183 0.66 1.19 -11.84
CA THR A 183 1.42 2.38 -11.44
C THR A 183 2.16 2.18 -10.12
N TYR A 184 1.62 1.36 -9.22
CA TYR A 184 2.33 0.91 -8.02
C TYR A 184 3.56 0.07 -8.36
N LEU A 185 3.44 -0.93 -9.25
CA LEU A 185 4.62 -1.67 -9.74
C LEU A 185 5.64 -0.73 -10.41
N ALA A 186 5.18 0.30 -11.13
CA ALA A 186 6.03 1.33 -11.72
C ALA A 186 6.72 2.26 -10.71
N ARG A 187 6.24 2.31 -9.45
CA ARG A 187 6.93 2.95 -8.34
C ARG A 187 7.92 1.99 -7.65
N LEU A 188 7.53 0.73 -7.49
CA LEU A 188 8.35 -0.34 -6.91
C LEU A 188 9.67 -0.49 -7.68
N LYS A 189 9.63 -0.48 -9.03
CA LYS A 189 10.83 -0.46 -9.91
C LYS A 189 11.88 0.62 -9.61
N GLN A 190 11.52 1.69 -8.92
CA GLN A 190 12.39 2.85 -8.70
C GLN A 190 13.18 2.76 -7.39
N ASP A 191 12.91 1.73 -6.60
CA ASP A 191 13.64 1.40 -5.39
C ASP A 191 14.40 0.07 -5.60
N PRO A 192 15.73 0.02 -5.40
CA PRO A 192 16.49 -1.22 -5.52
C PRO A 192 16.35 -2.14 -4.30
N ASP A 193 15.95 -1.59 -3.15
CA ASP A 193 16.01 -2.26 -1.85
C ASP A 193 14.61 -2.69 -1.34
N ALA A 194 13.53 -2.21 -1.98
CA ALA A 194 12.15 -2.58 -1.67
C ALA A 194 11.85 -4.07 -1.96
N ILE A 195 11.01 -4.67 -1.11
CA ILE A 195 10.57 -6.07 -1.19
C ILE A 195 9.04 -6.11 -1.24
N GLY A 196 8.48 -6.99 -2.06
CA GLY A 196 7.04 -7.10 -2.29
C GLY A 196 6.47 -8.51 -2.08
N GLN A 197 5.27 -8.59 -1.50
CA GLN A 197 4.55 -9.85 -1.26
C GLN A 197 3.14 -9.82 -1.84
N PHE A 198 2.77 -10.80 -2.68
CA PHE A 198 1.38 -11.00 -3.09
C PHE A 198 0.58 -11.64 -1.95
N ASN A 199 -0.36 -10.89 -1.36
CA ASN A 199 -1.16 -11.38 -0.23
C ASN A 199 -2.41 -12.12 -0.68
N HIS A 200 -2.77 -13.14 0.10
CA HIS A 200 -4.00 -13.94 0.09
C HIS A 200 -4.73 -14.09 -1.27
N PRO A 201 -4.03 -14.45 -2.37
CA PRO A 201 -4.58 -14.40 -3.72
C PRO A 201 -5.79 -15.32 -3.87
N SER A 202 -6.88 -14.77 -4.41
CA SER A 202 -8.17 -15.45 -4.56
C SER A 202 -9.05 -14.84 -5.66
N PRO A 203 -9.31 -15.54 -6.79
CA PRO A 203 -10.30 -15.14 -7.81
C PRO A 203 -11.72 -14.91 -7.29
N THR A 204 -12.04 -15.42 -6.09
CA THR A 204 -13.36 -15.34 -5.47
C THR A 204 -13.31 -14.65 -4.10
N GLY A 205 -12.31 -13.78 -3.89
CA GLY A 205 -12.06 -13.07 -2.65
C GLY A 205 -11.48 -11.67 -2.92
N LYS A 206 -10.32 -11.39 -2.34
CA LYS A 206 -9.62 -10.10 -2.41
C LYS A 206 -9.14 -9.72 -3.81
N GLY A 207 -8.83 -10.70 -4.66
CA GLY A 207 -8.33 -10.51 -6.02
C GLY A 207 -7.19 -11.43 -6.40
N GLU A 208 -6.73 -11.33 -7.65
CA GLU A 208 -5.66 -12.17 -8.22
C GLU A 208 -4.74 -11.40 -9.20
N PHE A 209 -4.62 -10.08 -9.03
CA PHE A 209 -3.71 -9.21 -9.78
C PHE A 209 -3.88 -9.30 -11.31
N PHE A 210 -5.16 -9.38 -11.72
CA PHE A 210 -5.62 -9.62 -13.10
C PHE A 210 -5.09 -10.92 -13.75
N GLY A 211 -4.78 -11.91 -12.92
CA GLY A 211 -4.09 -13.15 -13.31
C GLY A 211 -2.57 -13.00 -13.27
N PHE A 212 -2.04 -12.41 -12.18
CA PHE A 212 -0.61 -12.11 -11.98
C PHE A 212 0.05 -11.36 -13.16
N LYS A 213 -0.64 -10.34 -13.66
CA LYS A 213 -0.14 -9.47 -14.75
C LYS A 213 0.84 -8.43 -14.23
N GLY A 214 1.52 -7.71 -15.12
CA GLY A 214 2.49 -6.67 -14.77
C GLY A 214 3.93 -7.17 -14.62
N LEU A 215 4.21 -8.42 -14.99
CA LEU A 215 5.55 -9.03 -14.96
C LEU A 215 6.55 -8.24 -15.83
N ASP A 216 7.34 -7.40 -15.20
CA ASP A 216 8.54 -6.74 -15.72
C ASP A 216 9.72 -7.25 -14.88
N ARG A 217 10.87 -7.57 -15.48
CA ARG A 217 12.02 -8.14 -14.75
C ARG A 217 12.46 -7.29 -13.56
N THR A 218 12.31 -5.97 -13.65
CA THR A 218 12.65 -5.01 -12.59
C THR A 218 11.61 -4.99 -11.45
N VAL A 219 10.42 -5.54 -11.68
CA VAL A 219 9.36 -5.75 -10.68
C VAL A 219 9.46 -7.17 -10.10
N ASP A 220 9.82 -8.15 -10.93
CA ASP A 220 10.12 -9.54 -10.56
C ASP A 220 11.28 -9.60 -9.54
N ASP A 221 12.32 -8.79 -9.75
CA ASP A 221 13.40 -8.51 -8.79
C ASP A 221 12.93 -7.80 -7.48
N ARG A 222 11.63 -7.50 -7.30
CA ARG A 222 11.03 -6.77 -6.16
C ARG A 222 9.68 -7.34 -5.68
N MET A 223 9.28 -8.50 -6.19
CA MET A 223 8.05 -9.20 -5.80
C MET A 223 8.45 -10.64 -5.50
N GLU A 224 9.06 -10.83 -4.34
CA GLU A 224 9.75 -12.07 -3.99
C GLU A 224 8.87 -13.08 -3.24
N LEU A 225 7.77 -12.63 -2.61
CA LEU A 225 6.96 -13.45 -1.70
C LEU A 225 5.50 -13.59 -2.16
N ILE A 226 4.85 -14.69 -1.80
CA ILE A 226 3.42 -14.93 -2.03
C ILE A 226 2.81 -15.81 -0.93
N GLU A 227 1.62 -15.45 -0.46
CA GLU A 227 0.97 -16.21 0.61
C GLU A 227 0.35 -17.53 0.12
N VAL A 228 0.73 -18.63 0.77
CA VAL A 228 0.30 -19.99 0.43
C VAL A 228 -0.18 -20.70 1.70
N LYS A 229 -1.39 -20.35 2.15
CA LYS A 229 -2.00 -20.85 3.40
C LYS A 229 -2.90 -22.07 3.19
N SER A 230 -3.17 -22.46 1.94
CA SER A 230 -4.20 -23.44 1.59
C SER A 230 -3.99 -24.10 0.23
N ALA A 231 -4.66 -25.24 0.00
CA ALA A 231 -4.63 -25.97 -1.28
C ALA A 231 -5.24 -25.22 -2.48
N ASP A 232 -5.99 -24.13 -2.25
CA ASP A 232 -6.41 -23.21 -3.33
C ASP A 232 -5.33 -22.17 -3.63
N GLN A 233 -4.68 -21.59 -2.62
CA GLN A 233 -3.54 -20.68 -2.83
C GLN A 233 -2.31 -21.38 -3.43
N VAL A 234 -2.13 -22.70 -3.22
CA VAL A 234 -1.12 -23.49 -3.95
C VAL A 234 -1.35 -23.44 -5.47
N LYS A 235 -2.60 -23.29 -5.94
CA LYS A 235 -2.93 -23.17 -7.37
C LYS A 235 -2.61 -21.77 -7.89
N GLU A 236 -2.89 -20.75 -7.09
CA GLU A 236 -2.57 -19.36 -7.43
C GLU A 236 -1.05 -19.12 -7.41
N PHE A 237 -0.32 -19.74 -6.48
CA PHE A 237 1.15 -19.79 -6.49
C PHE A 237 1.69 -20.46 -7.77
N GLN A 238 1.23 -21.67 -8.10
CA GLN A 238 1.60 -22.36 -9.34
C GLN A 238 1.32 -21.49 -10.59
N LYS A 239 0.19 -20.77 -10.60
CA LYS A 239 -0.23 -19.87 -11.68
C LYS A 239 0.63 -18.60 -11.77
N ALA A 240 1.09 -18.05 -10.64
CA ALA A 240 2.04 -16.94 -10.62
C ALA A 240 3.41 -17.36 -11.15
N LEU A 241 3.92 -18.53 -10.74
CA LEU A 241 5.15 -19.11 -11.28
C LEU A 241 5.05 -19.38 -12.79
N ASP A 242 3.92 -19.94 -13.25
CA ASP A 242 3.66 -20.19 -14.68
C ASP A 242 3.45 -18.91 -15.51
N ALA A 243 2.93 -17.83 -14.91
CA ALA A 243 2.87 -16.51 -15.55
C ALA A 243 4.27 -15.92 -15.76
N GLY A 244 5.22 -16.29 -14.89
CA GLY A 244 6.65 -16.06 -15.04
C GLY A 244 7.37 -15.44 -13.85
N TRP A 245 6.69 -15.28 -12.71
CA TRP A 245 7.26 -14.65 -11.52
C TRP A 245 8.21 -15.57 -10.76
N HIS A 246 9.25 -14.98 -10.19
CA HIS A 246 10.17 -15.64 -9.27
C HIS A 246 9.71 -15.41 -7.82
N LEU A 247 8.79 -16.24 -7.34
CA LEU A 247 8.16 -16.10 -6.01
C LEU A 247 8.53 -17.24 -5.06
N ALA A 248 8.62 -16.94 -3.77
CA ALA A 248 8.71 -17.89 -2.66
C ALA A 248 7.42 -17.89 -1.82
N PRO A 249 6.95 -19.07 -1.37
CA PRO A 249 5.75 -19.20 -0.57
C PRO A 249 6.03 -18.81 0.89
N VAL A 250 5.05 -18.17 1.51
CA VAL A 250 5.02 -17.86 2.95
C VAL A 250 3.68 -18.27 3.55
N TRP A 251 3.68 -18.57 4.85
CA TRP A 251 2.50 -18.73 5.67
C TRP A 251 2.46 -17.61 6.73
N ASN A 252 1.40 -16.82 6.72
CA ASN A 252 1.12 -15.78 7.72
C ASN A 252 -0.37 -15.88 8.08
N GLY A 253 -0.77 -15.55 9.31
CA GLY A 253 -2.14 -15.71 9.77
C GLY A 253 -3.08 -14.56 9.39
N ASP A 254 -2.54 -13.39 9.02
CA ASP A 254 -3.34 -12.19 8.71
C ASP A 254 -4.17 -11.75 9.96
N GLU A 255 -3.53 -11.84 11.14
CA GLU A 255 -4.20 -11.56 12.42
C GLU A 255 -4.60 -10.10 12.60
N HIS A 256 -5.91 -9.89 12.57
CA HIS A 256 -6.60 -8.71 13.06
C HIS A 256 -7.01 -8.83 14.56
N SER A 257 -6.69 -9.96 15.21
CA SER A 257 -7.01 -10.22 16.62
C SER A 257 -5.75 -10.27 17.48
N ALA A 258 -5.89 -10.03 18.79
CA ALA A 258 -4.81 -10.12 19.77
C ALA A 258 -4.42 -11.59 20.08
N THR A 259 -4.00 -12.28 19.03
CA THR A 259 -3.59 -13.70 18.97
C THR A 259 -2.46 -13.91 17.96
N TRP A 260 -1.76 -12.85 17.55
CA TRP A 260 -0.69 -12.86 16.55
C TRP A 260 0.27 -14.05 16.71
N VAL A 261 0.48 -14.82 15.64
CA VAL A 261 1.20 -16.11 15.58
C VAL A 261 0.59 -17.24 16.45
N SER A 262 0.24 -16.97 17.70
CA SER A 262 -0.39 -17.92 18.64
C SER A 262 -1.79 -18.44 18.23
N GLY A 263 -2.42 -17.82 17.22
CA GLY A 263 -3.80 -18.08 16.82
C GLY A 263 -3.96 -19.27 15.89
N ASN A 264 -2.89 -19.67 15.19
CA ASN A 264 -2.88 -20.69 14.16
C ASN A 264 -1.70 -21.67 14.38
N PRO A 265 -1.83 -22.96 14.04
CA PRO A 265 -0.78 -23.95 14.25
C PRO A 265 0.26 -23.99 13.10
N SER A 266 0.43 -22.89 12.36
CA SER A 266 1.11 -22.83 11.05
C SER A 266 2.11 -21.67 11.00
N ILE A 267 3.14 -21.72 10.14
CA ILE A 267 4.21 -20.69 10.16
C ILE A 267 5.02 -20.58 8.86
N THR A 268 5.67 -19.43 8.63
CA THR A 268 6.74 -19.32 7.61
C THR A 268 8.06 -19.78 8.19
N GLY A 269 8.76 -20.68 7.49
CA GLY A 269 10.16 -20.99 7.74
C GLY A 269 11.09 -20.23 6.79
N VAL A 270 12.18 -19.67 7.32
CA VAL A 270 13.13 -18.81 6.59
C VAL A 270 14.55 -19.30 6.83
N TRP A 271 15.28 -19.56 5.77
CA TRP A 271 16.70 -19.88 5.84
C TRP A 271 17.53 -18.60 5.67
N ALA A 272 18.19 -18.16 6.74
CA ALA A 272 18.94 -16.89 6.78
C ALA A 272 20.37 -17.06 7.34
N THR A 273 21.20 -16.03 7.18
CA THR A 273 22.56 -15.94 7.74
C THR A 273 22.59 -15.57 9.23
N GLY A 274 21.49 -15.02 9.73
CA GLY A 274 21.30 -14.50 11.08
C GLY A 274 19.85 -14.10 11.28
N LYS A 275 19.55 -13.43 12.40
CA LYS A 275 18.19 -13.01 12.76
C LYS A 275 17.98 -11.49 12.68
N SER A 276 18.94 -10.71 12.21
CA SER A 276 18.74 -9.26 12.14
C SER A 276 17.73 -8.88 11.06
N LEU A 277 17.17 -7.67 11.13
CA LEU A 277 16.27 -7.14 10.11
C LEU A 277 16.92 -7.20 8.70
N ASP A 278 18.21 -6.85 8.63
CA ASP A 278 19.05 -6.97 7.42
C ASP A 278 19.18 -8.44 6.94
N ASP A 279 19.33 -9.43 7.85
CA ASP A 279 19.37 -10.85 7.48
C ASP A 279 18.02 -11.35 6.94
N LEU A 280 16.91 -10.87 7.51
CA LEU A 280 15.55 -11.24 7.07
C LEU A 280 15.24 -10.66 5.69
N TYR A 281 15.51 -9.37 5.46
CA TYR A 281 15.37 -8.76 4.13
C TYR A 281 16.29 -9.42 3.09
N ALA A 282 17.52 -9.78 3.47
CA ALA A 282 18.39 -10.56 2.59
C ALA A 282 17.81 -11.96 2.28
N ALA A 283 17.16 -12.62 3.25
CA ALA A 283 16.51 -13.92 3.03
C ALA A 283 15.23 -13.84 2.17
N MET A 284 14.51 -12.71 2.22
CA MET A 284 13.39 -12.39 1.32
C MET A 284 13.87 -12.21 -0.13
N HIS A 285 14.87 -11.34 -0.37
CA HIS A 285 15.48 -11.17 -1.70
C HIS A 285 16.08 -12.48 -2.25
N ASP A 286 16.72 -13.29 -1.39
CA ASP A 286 17.20 -14.64 -1.71
C ASP A 286 16.08 -15.66 -1.94
N ARG A 287 14.80 -15.30 -1.71
CA ARG A 287 13.62 -16.20 -1.80
C ARG A 287 13.77 -17.48 -0.99
N SER A 288 14.42 -17.40 0.16
CA SER A 288 14.82 -18.54 0.99
C SER A 288 13.76 -19.00 2.00
N THR A 289 12.48 -18.96 1.63
CA THR A 289 11.35 -19.28 2.52
C THR A 289 10.63 -20.58 2.15
N TYR A 290 9.85 -21.11 3.09
CA TYR A 290 8.81 -22.10 2.85
C TYR A 290 7.56 -21.77 3.66
N SER A 291 6.39 -22.17 3.13
CA SER A 291 5.13 -22.20 3.86
C SER A 291 5.00 -23.54 4.58
N SER A 292 4.51 -23.53 5.81
CA SER A 292 4.24 -24.72 6.62
C SER A 292 2.86 -24.67 7.25
N GLY A 293 2.10 -25.77 7.12
CA GLY A 293 0.88 -26.01 7.89
C GLY A 293 1.15 -26.20 9.39
N ASP A 294 2.35 -26.67 9.74
CA ASP A 294 2.80 -26.95 11.12
C ASP A 294 3.83 -25.90 11.61
N VAL A 295 3.79 -25.53 12.91
CA VAL A 295 4.66 -24.50 13.55
C VAL A 295 6.15 -24.85 13.67
N ASN A 296 6.53 -26.13 13.65
CA ASN A 296 7.86 -26.61 13.98
C ASN A 296 8.49 -27.53 12.91
N ALA A 297 7.69 -28.00 11.94
CA ALA A 297 8.14 -28.77 10.78
C ALA A 297 9.16 -28.03 9.91
N VAL A 298 10.15 -28.77 9.41
CA VAL A 298 11.32 -28.27 8.69
C VAL A 298 11.34 -28.76 7.25
N LEU A 299 11.32 -27.82 6.30
CA LEU A 299 11.55 -28.07 4.87
C LEU A 299 12.79 -27.33 4.37
N GLY A 300 13.82 -28.11 4.00
CA GLY A 300 14.94 -27.65 3.19
C GLY A 300 14.81 -28.20 1.77
N PHE A 301 14.91 -27.34 0.76
CA PHE A 301 15.03 -27.76 -0.64
C PHE A 301 16.30 -27.19 -1.26
N GLY A 302 17.03 -28.01 -2.01
CA GLY A 302 18.24 -27.61 -2.71
C GLY A 302 18.46 -28.36 -4.02
N GLY A 303 19.32 -27.81 -4.85
CA GLY A 303 19.70 -28.37 -6.15
C GLY A 303 21.08 -27.90 -6.56
N ASP A 304 21.95 -28.82 -6.98
CA ASP A 304 23.36 -28.54 -7.33
C ASP A 304 24.13 -27.78 -6.21
N ALA A 305 23.81 -28.10 -4.95
CA ALA A 305 24.28 -27.42 -3.73
C ALA A 305 23.93 -25.92 -3.63
N LYS A 306 22.86 -25.49 -4.30
CA LYS A 306 22.18 -24.19 -4.10
C LYS A 306 20.87 -24.39 -3.32
N PRO A 307 20.50 -23.48 -2.41
CA PRO A 307 19.21 -23.53 -1.74
C PRO A 307 18.08 -23.11 -2.68
N MET A 308 16.85 -23.44 -2.30
CA MET A 308 15.64 -22.83 -2.83
C MET A 308 15.68 -21.29 -2.80
N GLY A 309 14.95 -20.68 -3.73
CA GLY A 309 15.05 -19.26 -4.06
C GLY A 309 16.08 -18.94 -5.16
N SER A 310 17.00 -19.88 -5.43
CA SER A 310 18.06 -19.73 -6.42
C SER A 310 17.59 -19.88 -7.87
N ILE A 311 18.09 -18.99 -8.73
CA ILE A 311 18.06 -19.14 -10.19
C ILE A 311 19.40 -19.78 -10.62
N LEU A 312 19.35 -20.91 -11.32
CA LEU A 312 20.50 -21.59 -11.90
C LEU A 312 20.73 -21.13 -13.36
N PRO A 313 21.93 -21.27 -13.92
CA PRO A 313 22.18 -20.84 -15.30
C PRO A 313 21.30 -21.56 -16.34
N ALA A 314 20.82 -20.82 -17.34
CA ALA A 314 20.07 -21.34 -18.50
C ALA A 314 20.72 -22.53 -19.23
N GLY A 315 22.03 -22.70 -19.09
CA GLY A 315 22.79 -23.83 -19.65
C GLY A 315 22.76 -25.13 -18.83
N THR A 316 22.06 -25.16 -17.69
CA THR A 316 21.94 -26.35 -16.84
C THR A 316 20.99 -27.36 -17.48
N THR A 317 21.47 -28.59 -17.70
CA THR A 317 20.69 -29.66 -18.35
C THR A 317 20.25 -30.77 -17.39
N THR A 318 20.82 -30.83 -16.19
CA THR A 318 20.39 -31.76 -15.14
C THR A 318 20.44 -31.06 -13.80
N LEU A 319 19.48 -31.36 -12.92
CA LEU A 319 19.43 -30.88 -11.54
C LEU A 319 19.63 -32.06 -10.59
N ASP A 320 20.64 -32.01 -9.73
CA ASP A 320 20.79 -32.95 -8.61
C ASP A 320 20.07 -32.37 -7.38
N ALA A 321 18.77 -32.67 -7.29
CA ALA A 321 17.86 -32.16 -6.27
C ALA A 321 17.93 -32.94 -4.96
N GLU A 322 17.80 -32.22 -3.85
CA GLU A 322 17.82 -32.71 -2.48
C GLU A 322 16.68 -32.05 -1.68
N VAL A 323 15.94 -32.88 -0.93
CA VAL A 323 14.87 -32.45 -0.02
C VAL A 323 15.21 -32.96 1.38
N LEU A 324 15.25 -32.04 2.34
CA LEU A 324 15.26 -32.31 3.77
C LEU A 324 13.85 -32.08 4.30
N LEU A 325 13.26 -33.10 4.91
CA LEU A 325 12.02 -33.03 5.68
C LEU A 325 12.33 -33.49 7.09
N LYS A 326 12.03 -32.68 8.10
CA LYS A 326 12.20 -33.07 9.50
C LYS A 326 11.05 -32.53 10.36
N ASP A 327 10.57 -33.35 11.26
CA ASP A 327 9.52 -33.05 12.23
C ASP A 327 9.92 -33.64 13.61
N PRO A 328 9.74 -32.92 14.73
CA PRO A 328 9.98 -33.43 16.07
C PRO A 328 8.79 -34.19 16.68
N ASP A 329 7.57 -34.03 16.15
CA ASP A 329 6.33 -34.55 16.74
C ASP A 329 5.91 -35.89 16.12
N ALA A 330 6.00 -36.93 16.95
CA ALA A 330 5.93 -38.34 16.53
C ALA A 330 4.55 -38.84 16.04
N LYS A 331 3.60 -37.96 15.72
CA LYS A 331 2.35 -38.30 15.00
C LYS A 331 2.38 -37.79 13.56
N ASP A 332 3.16 -36.76 13.30
CA ASP A 332 2.93 -35.82 12.19
C ASP A 332 3.94 -36.09 11.05
N SER A 333 4.33 -37.37 10.97
CA SER A 333 5.29 -37.93 10.01
C SER A 333 4.88 -37.72 8.56
N PHE A 334 5.85 -37.40 7.71
CA PHE A 334 5.63 -37.20 6.27
C PHE A 334 5.12 -38.48 5.60
N THR A 335 3.98 -38.36 4.91
CA THR A 335 3.31 -39.48 4.20
C THR A 335 3.53 -39.45 2.70
N GLY A 336 3.94 -38.31 2.14
CA GLY A 336 4.31 -38.15 0.73
C GLY A 336 5.16 -36.91 0.49
N ALA A 337 5.92 -36.91 -0.61
CA ALA A 337 6.60 -35.72 -1.12
C ALA A 337 6.69 -35.76 -2.65
N GLN A 338 6.56 -34.59 -3.27
CA GLN A 338 6.54 -34.43 -4.73
C GLN A 338 7.40 -33.22 -5.15
N LEU A 339 8.11 -33.36 -6.27
CA LEU A 339 8.73 -32.24 -6.98
C LEU A 339 7.75 -31.78 -8.07
N ILE A 340 7.24 -30.56 -7.95
CA ILE A 340 6.28 -29.94 -8.86
C ILE A 340 7.00 -29.00 -9.82
N THR A 341 6.55 -28.92 -11.08
CA THR A 341 7.14 -28.12 -12.16
C THR A 341 6.06 -27.49 -13.05
N ASN A 342 6.48 -26.65 -14.01
CA ASN A 342 5.67 -25.81 -14.89
C ASN A 342 4.33 -26.46 -15.31
N GLY A 343 3.21 -25.75 -15.14
CA GLY A 343 1.86 -26.21 -15.40
C GLY A 343 1.32 -27.20 -14.35
N GLY A 344 1.77 -27.11 -13.09
CA GLY A 344 1.33 -27.95 -11.97
C GLY A 344 1.66 -29.43 -12.13
N LYS A 345 2.72 -29.76 -12.87
CA LYS A 345 3.06 -31.16 -13.17
C LYS A 345 3.94 -31.74 -12.06
N VAL A 346 3.64 -32.96 -11.63
CA VAL A 346 4.57 -33.75 -10.80
C VAL A 346 5.74 -34.20 -11.69
N ALA A 347 6.91 -33.56 -11.51
CA ALA A 347 8.16 -33.95 -12.17
C ALA A 347 8.74 -35.24 -11.58
N TYR A 348 8.58 -35.41 -10.26
CA TYR A 348 8.90 -36.64 -9.56
C TYR A 348 8.03 -36.81 -8.32
N ASP A 349 7.64 -38.05 -8.04
CA ASP A 349 6.90 -38.44 -6.85
C ASP A 349 7.80 -39.38 -6.03
N PHE A 350 8.06 -39.06 -4.77
CA PHE A 350 8.84 -39.94 -3.87
C PHE A 350 8.02 -41.13 -3.36
N GLY A 351 6.72 -41.16 -3.64
CA GLY A 351 5.79 -42.21 -3.24
C GLY A 351 5.31 -42.05 -1.80
N ARG A 352 4.73 -43.13 -1.27
CA ARG A 352 4.33 -43.18 0.14
C ARG A 352 5.57 -43.19 1.03
N LEU A 353 5.75 -42.13 1.80
CA LEU A 353 6.77 -41.98 2.83
C LEU A 353 6.28 -42.53 4.19
N GLY A 354 7.16 -42.45 5.18
CA GLY A 354 6.88 -42.80 6.56
C GLY A 354 8.12 -42.55 7.40
N GLY A 355 8.14 -41.41 8.08
CA GLY A 355 9.25 -40.97 8.92
C GLY A 355 9.15 -39.49 9.28
N ASP A 356 9.96 -39.10 10.25
CA ASP A 356 10.05 -37.82 10.94
C ASP A 356 11.41 -37.13 10.70
N ASP A 357 12.42 -37.85 10.17
CA ASP A 357 13.69 -37.28 9.70
C ASP A 357 14.08 -37.94 8.37
N LEU A 358 13.95 -37.21 7.26
CA LEU A 358 14.08 -37.73 5.89
C LEU A 358 14.97 -36.83 5.03
N THR A 359 15.98 -37.42 4.39
CA THR A 359 16.73 -36.79 3.29
C THR A 359 16.46 -37.54 1.99
N LEU A 360 15.71 -36.91 1.08
CA LEU A 360 15.32 -37.46 -0.22
C LEU A 360 16.17 -36.84 -1.33
N LYS A 361 16.61 -37.62 -2.32
CA LYS A 361 17.46 -37.12 -3.42
C LYS A 361 16.97 -37.60 -4.78
N ARG A 362 17.03 -36.73 -5.79
CA ARG A 362 16.59 -37.04 -7.15
C ARG A 362 17.39 -36.27 -8.20
N LYS A 363 17.96 -37.00 -9.17
CA LYS A 363 18.44 -36.39 -10.42
C LYS A 363 17.28 -36.19 -11.41
N LEU A 364 17.15 -34.99 -11.93
CA LEU A 364 16.20 -34.60 -12.97
C LEU A 364 16.95 -34.17 -14.24
N GLU A 365 16.34 -34.40 -15.40
CA GLU A 365 16.71 -33.75 -16.67
C GLU A 365 15.91 -32.46 -16.78
N VAL A 366 16.57 -31.32 -17.01
CA VAL A 366 15.98 -29.97 -16.93
C VAL A 366 16.41 -29.10 -18.10
N LYS A 367 15.72 -27.98 -18.34
CA LYS A 367 15.96 -27.04 -19.45
C LYS A 367 15.78 -25.59 -19.01
N ASP A 368 16.32 -24.68 -19.81
CA ASP A 368 16.03 -23.24 -19.76
C ASP A 368 14.51 -22.98 -19.69
N GLY A 369 14.08 -22.28 -18.65
CA GLY A 369 12.69 -21.99 -18.31
C GLY A 369 11.92 -23.08 -17.54
N ASP A 370 12.51 -24.23 -17.21
CA ASP A 370 11.92 -25.17 -16.23
C ASP A 370 12.13 -24.64 -14.79
N PHE A 371 11.17 -24.85 -13.89
CA PHE A 371 11.32 -24.61 -12.44
C PHE A 371 10.86 -25.83 -11.63
N TYR A 372 11.35 -25.96 -10.38
CA TYR A 372 10.98 -27.06 -9.48
C TYR A 372 10.77 -26.57 -8.06
N TYR A 373 9.70 -27.00 -7.39
CA TYR A 373 9.50 -26.80 -5.94
C TYR A 373 9.00 -28.08 -5.26
N VAL A 374 9.16 -28.16 -3.94
CA VAL A 374 8.72 -29.28 -3.12
C VAL A 374 7.31 -29.03 -2.59
N ARG A 375 6.47 -30.06 -2.72
CA ARG A 375 5.32 -30.30 -1.85
C ARG A 375 5.65 -31.47 -0.93
N ALA A 376 5.34 -31.34 0.36
CA ALA A 376 5.35 -32.47 1.30
C ALA A 376 4.04 -32.50 2.12
N ASP A 377 3.52 -33.70 2.35
CA ASP A 377 2.23 -33.95 2.99
C ASP A 377 2.43 -34.78 4.27
N GLN A 378 1.90 -34.31 5.40
CA GLN A 378 2.01 -34.98 6.72
C GLN A 378 0.86 -35.99 6.94
N ALA A 379 0.74 -36.55 8.15
CA ALA A 379 -0.17 -37.68 8.45
C ALA A 379 -1.51 -37.27 9.07
N ASP A 380 -1.55 -36.09 9.65
CA ASP A 380 -2.67 -35.40 10.27
C ASP A 380 -3.53 -34.64 9.24
N GLY A 381 -2.87 -34.01 8.26
CA GLY A 381 -3.46 -33.24 7.18
C GLY A 381 -2.56 -32.12 6.63
N ASP A 382 -1.48 -31.78 7.32
CA ASP A 382 -0.72 -30.56 7.05
C ASP A 382 0.29 -30.69 5.90
N LEU A 383 0.73 -29.52 5.43
CA LEU A 383 1.27 -29.32 4.08
C LEU A 383 2.42 -28.32 4.10
N LEU A 384 3.59 -28.72 3.61
CA LEU A 384 4.74 -27.84 3.43
C LEU A 384 5.01 -27.59 1.94
N ILE A 385 5.28 -26.34 1.59
CA ILE A 385 5.56 -25.89 0.22
C ILE A 385 6.86 -25.08 0.21
N SER A 386 7.88 -25.52 -0.54
CA SER A 386 9.16 -24.81 -0.63
C SER A 386 9.13 -23.66 -1.63
N ALA A 387 10.04 -22.70 -1.49
CA ALA A 387 10.44 -21.88 -2.62
C ALA A 387 10.95 -22.75 -3.80
N PRO A 388 10.81 -22.29 -5.06
CA PRO A 388 11.34 -23.01 -6.20
C PRO A 388 12.87 -22.91 -6.34
N ILE A 389 13.40 -23.71 -7.27
CA ILE A 389 14.66 -23.47 -7.96
C ILE A 389 14.33 -23.35 -9.46
N TRP A 390 14.78 -22.28 -10.09
CA TRP A 390 14.54 -21.99 -11.51
C TRP A 390 15.78 -22.31 -12.34
N ILE A 391 15.58 -22.68 -13.60
CA ILE A 391 16.65 -22.89 -14.58
C ILE A 391 16.58 -21.75 -15.61
N GLY A 392 17.45 -20.77 -15.49
CA GLY A 392 17.45 -19.56 -16.33
C GLY A 392 16.52 -18.45 -15.84
N GLU A 393 16.81 -17.22 -16.27
CA GLU A 393 16.18 -15.95 -15.81
C GLU A 393 14.75 -15.71 -16.36
N THR A 394 14.05 -16.75 -16.84
CA THR A 394 12.77 -16.62 -17.57
C THR A 394 12.04 -17.97 -17.64
N THR A 395 10.90 -18.09 -16.96
CA THR A 395 10.03 -19.28 -17.04
C THR A 395 9.55 -19.57 -18.47
N SER A 396 9.58 -20.84 -18.87
CA SER A 396 9.14 -21.31 -20.19
C SER A 396 7.63 -21.08 -20.39
N GLY A 397 7.29 -20.11 -21.23
CA GLY A 397 5.91 -19.73 -21.55
C GLY A 397 5.39 -18.48 -20.85
N ALA A 398 6.24 -17.84 -20.03
CA ALA A 398 5.97 -16.54 -19.42
C ALA A 398 5.59 -15.48 -20.46
N ASN A 399 4.84 -14.47 -20.02
CA ASN A 399 4.43 -13.33 -20.83
C ASN A 399 4.88 -12.04 -20.18
N TYR A 400 6.01 -11.47 -20.62
CA TYR A 400 6.49 -10.23 -20.02
C TYR A 400 5.64 -9.05 -20.47
N ALA A 401 5.40 -8.13 -19.55
CA ALA A 401 4.70 -6.89 -19.85
C ALA A 401 5.56 -6.01 -20.77
N PRO A 402 4.97 -5.23 -21.69
CA PRO A 402 5.73 -4.50 -22.70
C PRO A 402 6.86 -3.64 -22.15
N GLN A 403 8.05 -3.73 -22.74
CA GLN A 403 9.18 -2.88 -22.33
C GLN A 403 8.98 -1.46 -22.83
N ILE A 404 8.95 -0.48 -21.92
CA ILE A 404 8.69 0.93 -22.22
C ILE A 404 9.99 1.73 -22.17
N THR A 405 10.28 2.49 -23.23
CA THR A 405 11.29 3.55 -23.21
C THR A 405 10.59 4.91 -23.21
N VAL A 406 10.72 5.64 -22.10
CA VAL A 406 10.19 7.00 -21.92
C VAL A 406 11.36 7.99 -21.93
N ALA A 407 11.30 9.00 -22.81
CA ALA A 407 12.28 10.10 -22.82
C ALA A 407 12.13 11.01 -21.58
N ASP A 408 13.20 11.68 -21.18
CA ASP A 408 13.24 12.50 -19.97
C ASP A 408 12.14 13.58 -19.94
N VAL A 409 11.41 13.64 -18.82
CA VAL A 409 10.61 14.81 -18.43
C VAL A 409 11.51 15.83 -17.71
N PRO A 410 11.13 17.12 -17.61
CA PRO A 410 11.86 18.07 -16.78
C PRO A 410 11.86 17.61 -15.32
N ALA A 411 13.04 17.38 -14.72
CA ALA A 411 13.14 17.00 -13.31
C ALA A 411 12.55 18.06 -12.36
N THR A 412 12.50 19.32 -12.80
CA THR A 412 11.85 20.43 -12.09
C THR A 412 11.00 21.27 -13.04
N ALA A 413 9.84 21.74 -12.58
CA ALA A 413 8.99 22.71 -13.27
C ALA A 413 8.51 23.84 -12.32
N ARG A 414 7.83 24.85 -12.87
CA ARG A 414 7.19 25.93 -12.10
C ARG A 414 5.67 25.81 -12.13
N TYR A 415 5.00 26.29 -11.10
CA TYR A 415 3.56 26.53 -11.12
C TYR A 415 3.15 27.33 -12.36
N GLY A 416 2.05 26.93 -13.00
CA GLY A 416 1.55 27.53 -14.24
C GLY A 416 2.35 27.20 -15.52
N GLN A 417 3.49 26.51 -15.43
CA GLN A 417 4.28 26.11 -16.59
C GLN A 417 3.54 25.06 -17.44
N THR A 418 3.57 25.22 -18.76
CA THR A 418 3.17 24.16 -19.70
C THR A 418 4.34 23.20 -19.96
N VAL A 419 4.09 21.89 -19.85
CA VAL A 419 5.06 20.82 -20.07
C VAL A 419 4.52 19.88 -21.16
N ALA A 420 5.33 19.57 -22.16
CA ALA A 420 4.97 18.61 -23.21
C ALA A 420 5.11 17.17 -22.68
N LEU A 421 4.25 16.25 -23.16
CA LEU A 421 4.40 14.82 -22.87
C LEU A 421 5.75 14.30 -23.42
N PRO A 422 6.40 13.35 -22.72
CA PRO A 422 7.64 12.75 -23.19
C PRO A 422 7.40 11.91 -24.44
N LYS A 423 8.44 11.75 -25.27
CA LYS A 423 8.41 10.77 -26.36
C LYS A 423 8.52 9.36 -25.77
N VAL A 424 7.67 8.46 -26.25
CA VAL A 424 7.61 7.07 -25.78
C VAL A 424 7.74 6.13 -26.98
N SER A 425 8.41 5.01 -26.76
CA SER A 425 8.31 3.80 -27.60
C SER A 425 8.21 2.58 -26.70
N ALA A 426 7.37 1.62 -27.05
CA ALA A 426 7.23 0.35 -26.33
C ALA A 426 7.41 -0.85 -27.28
N THR A 427 7.91 -1.96 -26.75
CA THR A 427 8.14 -3.21 -27.49
C THR A 427 7.68 -4.43 -26.70
N ASP A 428 7.09 -5.38 -27.40
CA ASP A 428 6.47 -6.58 -26.83
C ASP A 428 7.26 -7.86 -27.19
N ASP A 429 7.21 -8.89 -26.33
CA ASP A 429 7.91 -10.16 -26.60
C ASP A 429 7.31 -10.95 -27.79
N SER A 430 6.03 -10.76 -28.09
CA SER A 430 5.39 -11.32 -29.28
C SER A 430 5.74 -10.59 -30.59
N GLY A 431 6.52 -9.50 -30.50
CA GLY A 431 6.89 -8.64 -31.63
C GLY A 431 5.76 -7.74 -32.16
N LYS A 432 4.59 -7.74 -31.51
CA LYS A 432 3.49 -6.80 -31.80
C LYS A 432 3.81 -5.40 -31.27
N GLN A 433 2.97 -4.43 -31.61
CA GLN A 433 3.08 -3.07 -31.09
C GLN A 433 2.10 -2.88 -29.93
N PRO A 434 2.57 -2.56 -28.71
CA PRO A 434 1.70 -2.26 -27.57
C PRO A 434 0.80 -1.05 -27.82
N THR A 435 -0.36 -1.03 -27.15
CA THR A 435 -1.15 0.19 -27.00
C THR A 435 -0.53 1.05 -25.91
N ILE A 436 -0.19 2.31 -26.21
CA ILE A 436 0.41 3.24 -25.25
C ILE A 436 -0.65 4.24 -24.78
N ALA A 437 -0.74 4.43 -23.47
CA ALA A 437 -1.56 5.44 -22.81
C ALA A 437 -0.71 6.39 -21.95
N PHE A 438 -1.19 7.61 -21.76
CA PHE A 438 -0.59 8.61 -20.88
C PHE A 438 -1.64 9.07 -19.86
N GLU A 439 -1.22 9.14 -18.61
CA GLU A 439 -1.94 9.83 -17.54
C GLU A 439 -1.01 10.85 -16.91
N VAL A 440 -1.57 11.94 -16.38
CA VAL A 440 -0.83 12.94 -15.62
C VAL A 440 -1.59 13.21 -14.33
N TRP A 441 -0.88 13.23 -13.21
CA TRP A 441 -1.45 13.27 -11.86
C TRP A 441 -0.73 14.32 -11.01
N ASP A 442 -1.43 14.98 -10.10
CA ASP A 442 -0.88 15.74 -8.98
C ASP A 442 -1.73 15.49 -7.71
N SER A 443 -1.47 16.20 -6.61
CA SER A 443 -2.21 15.99 -5.34
C SER A 443 -3.72 16.22 -5.45
N ALA A 444 -4.21 16.92 -6.47
CA ALA A 444 -5.63 17.12 -6.76
C ALA A 444 -6.18 16.11 -7.80
N GLY A 445 -5.49 15.00 -8.04
CA GLY A 445 -5.87 13.96 -9.00
C GLY A 445 -5.39 14.23 -10.43
N GLN A 446 -6.23 13.97 -11.42
CA GLN A 446 -5.82 13.90 -12.82
C GLN A 446 -5.68 15.30 -13.45
N VAL A 447 -4.54 15.55 -14.09
CA VAL A 447 -4.20 16.80 -14.79
C VAL A 447 -4.58 16.68 -16.26
N PRO A 448 -5.47 17.54 -16.80
CA PRO A 448 -5.88 17.46 -18.20
C PRO A 448 -4.72 17.66 -19.19
N VAL A 449 -4.54 16.68 -20.08
CA VAL A 449 -3.64 16.79 -21.24
C VAL A 449 -4.41 17.38 -22.42
N LYS A 450 -3.82 18.38 -23.09
CA LYS A 450 -4.33 19.00 -24.32
C LYS A 450 -3.21 19.22 -25.32
N ASP A 451 -3.47 18.92 -26.60
CA ASP A 451 -2.55 19.15 -27.72
C ASP A 451 -1.13 18.55 -27.51
N GLY A 452 -1.01 17.49 -26.72
CA GLY A 452 0.25 16.82 -26.36
C GLY A 452 1.01 17.43 -25.18
N ALA A 453 0.39 18.32 -24.41
CA ALA A 453 0.98 18.99 -23.24
C ALA A 453 -0.01 19.09 -22.07
N PHE A 454 0.49 19.40 -20.88
CA PHE A 454 -0.28 19.66 -19.66
C PHE A 454 0.26 20.92 -18.95
N GLN A 455 -0.45 21.42 -17.94
CA GLN A 455 -0.04 22.58 -17.16
C GLN A 455 0.12 22.20 -15.68
N ILE A 456 1.23 22.63 -15.06
CA ILE A 456 1.44 22.51 -13.61
C ILE A 456 0.41 23.39 -12.89
N ARG A 457 -0.43 22.79 -12.02
CA ARG A 457 -1.57 23.46 -11.36
C ARG A 457 -1.51 23.45 -9.81
N SER A 458 -0.45 22.91 -9.24
CA SER A 458 -0.17 22.83 -7.79
C SER A 458 1.31 23.08 -7.50
N TYR A 459 1.67 23.19 -6.22
CA TYR A 459 3.05 23.19 -5.72
C TYR A 459 3.53 21.84 -5.23
N ASP A 460 2.66 20.83 -5.16
CA ASP A 460 3.07 19.43 -4.94
C ASP A 460 3.62 18.84 -6.24
N ASP A 461 4.38 17.74 -6.14
CA ASP A 461 4.96 17.07 -7.32
C ASP A 461 3.89 16.68 -8.36
N THR A 462 4.23 16.86 -9.63
CA THR A 462 3.42 16.36 -10.76
C THR A 462 4.02 15.07 -11.30
N PHE A 463 3.19 14.09 -11.61
CA PHE A 463 3.59 12.77 -12.09
C PHE A 463 3.06 12.53 -13.50
N VAL A 464 3.91 12.06 -14.40
CA VAL A 464 3.51 11.52 -15.70
C VAL A 464 3.62 10.00 -15.62
N VAL A 465 2.50 9.31 -15.86
CA VAL A 465 2.45 7.84 -15.94
C VAL A 465 2.27 7.45 -17.40
N VAL A 466 3.12 6.55 -17.86
CA VAL A 466 3.06 5.97 -19.22
C VAL A 466 2.74 4.49 -19.08
N LYS A 467 1.58 4.06 -19.58
CA LYS A 467 1.17 2.64 -19.56
C LYS A 467 1.30 2.05 -20.97
N ALA A 468 1.76 0.81 -21.07
CA ALA A 468 1.84 0.08 -22.34
C ALA A 468 1.26 -1.33 -22.19
N THR A 469 0.29 -1.67 -23.03
CA THR A 469 -0.50 -2.90 -22.93
C THR A 469 -0.37 -3.76 -24.19
N ASP A 470 -0.12 -5.07 -24.00
CA ASP A 470 -0.01 -6.07 -25.07
C ASP A 470 -1.38 -6.52 -25.63
N ASP A 471 -1.41 -7.50 -26.55
CA ASP A 471 -2.67 -8.03 -27.10
C ASP A 471 -3.32 -9.15 -26.27
N LYS A 472 -2.75 -9.48 -25.11
CA LYS A 472 -3.29 -10.36 -24.05
C LYS A 472 -3.79 -9.53 -22.84
N ALA A 473 -3.78 -8.20 -22.98
CA ALA A 473 -4.06 -7.20 -21.95
C ALA A 473 -3.16 -7.31 -20.70
N ASN A 474 -1.89 -7.66 -20.88
CA ASN A 474 -0.81 -7.48 -19.89
C ASN A 474 -0.25 -6.06 -20.02
N THR A 475 -0.07 -5.35 -18.90
CA THR A 475 0.27 -3.92 -18.88
C THR A 475 1.54 -3.70 -18.09
N ASN A 476 2.49 -2.96 -18.67
CA ASN A 476 3.59 -2.35 -17.95
C ASN A 476 3.29 -0.85 -17.74
N ALA A 477 3.92 -0.23 -16.75
CA ALA A 477 3.86 1.20 -16.54
C ALA A 477 5.23 1.79 -16.18
N GLU A 478 5.39 3.07 -16.49
CA GLU A 478 6.57 3.89 -16.17
C GLU A 478 6.10 5.20 -15.54
N LEU A 479 6.46 5.43 -14.27
CA LEU A 479 6.13 6.62 -13.49
C LEU A 479 7.28 7.63 -13.55
N ARG A 480 6.99 8.91 -13.78
CA ARG A 480 7.97 10.00 -13.88
C ARG A 480 7.56 11.22 -13.05
N ARG A 481 8.31 11.50 -11.98
CA ARG A 481 8.13 12.64 -11.07
C ARG A 481 8.73 13.94 -11.65
N ILE A 482 8.01 15.06 -11.48
CA ILE A 482 8.42 16.42 -11.82
C ILE A 482 8.26 17.26 -10.55
N GLN A 483 9.38 17.78 -10.01
CA GLN A 483 9.36 18.54 -8.76
C GLN A 483 9.07 20.02 -8.99
N ILE A 484 8.30 20.67 -8.10
CA ILE A 484 7.90 22.07 -8.31
C ILE A 484 8.81 23.06 -7.58
N ASP A 485 9.17 24.16 -8.26
CA ASP A 485 10.11 25.19 -7.78
C ASP A 485 9.54 26.03 -6.62
N GLN A 486 9.80 25.59 -5.39
CA GLN A 486 9.41 26.30 -4.15
C GLN A 486 10.17 27.63 -3.92
N LYS A 487 11.18 27.98 -4.72
CA LYS A 487 12.02 29.18 -4.46
C LYS A 487 11.35 30.46 -4.93
N THR A 488 10.55 30.40 -6.00
CA THR A 488 9.75 31.53 -6.47
C THR A 488 8.31 31.06 -6.61
N GLN A 489 7.58 31.23 -5.51
CA GLN A 489 6.14 30.97 -5.43
C GLN A 489 5.33 32.16 -5.98
N ASP A 490 4.11 31.88 -6.42
CA ASP A 490 3.08 32.82 -6.86
C ASP A 490 1.99 32.90 -5.77
N PRO A 491 1.69 34.08 -5.20
CA PRO A 491 0.62 34.25 -4.23
C PRO A 491 -0.77 33.80 -4.71
N ALA A 492 -1.04 33.82 -6.02
CA ALA A 492 -2.29 33.33 -6.59
C ALA A 492 -2.38 31.79 -6.59
N GLY A 493 -1.26 31.10 -6.83
CA GLY A 493 -1.21 29.64 -6.83
C GLY A 493 -1.18 29.02 -5.44
N VAL A 494 -0.42 29.62 -4.52
CA VAL A 494 -0.34 29.18 -3.12
C VAL A 494 -1.67 29.42 -2.39
N PHE A 495 -2.20 30.65 -2.44
CA PHE A 495 -3.41 31.02 -1.68
C PHE A 495 -4.69 30.86 -2.51
N ARG A 496 -4.81 29.74 -3.25
CA ARG A 496 -6.00 29.38 -4.03
C ARG A 496 -7.10 28.69 -3.21
N PHE A 497 -6.73 28.04 -2.12
CA PHE A 497 -7.65 27.40 -1.17
C PHE A 497 -8.32 28.43 -0.23
N THR A 498 -9.23 27.96 0.62
CA THR A 498 -9.93 28.77 1.63
C THR A 498 -8.95 29.34 2.68
N ASN A 499 -9.25 30.52 3.21
CA ASN A 499 -8.48 31.20 4.25
C ASN A 499 -9.44 31.82 5.26
N ASN A 500 -9.13 31.76 6.56
CA ASN A 500 -10.00 32.26 7.63
C ASN A 500 -9.20 33.05 8.68
N ALA A 501 -9.85 34.07 9.28
CA ALA A 501 -9.29 34.86 10.36
C ALA A 501 -10.26 34.88 11.54
N ALA A 502 -9.74 34.54 12.73
CA ALA A 502 -10.51 34.40 13.96
C ALA A 502 -10.08 35.45 15.00
N VAL A 503 -11.01 35.85 15.86
CA VAL A 503 -10.70 36.70 17.01
C VAL A 503 -10.13 35.80 18.13
N GLY A 504 -9.03 36.22 18.75
CA GLY A 504 -8.36 35.44 19.78
C GLY A 504 -9.06 35.56 21.13
N VAL A 505 -8.85 34.56 22.00
CA VAL A 505 -9.50 34.45 23.32
C VAL A 505 -9.03 35.54 24.29
N GLU A 506 -7.80 36.04 24.14
CA GLU A 506 -7.26 37.12 24.96
C GLU A 506 -7.43 38.51 24.29
N PRO A 507 -7.74 39.58 25.03
CA PRO A 507 -7.84 40.93 24.48
C PRO A 507 -6.56 41.35 23.74
N GLY A 508 -6.71 41.84 22.50
CA GLY A 508 -5.55 42.18 21.66
C GLY A 508 -4.86 40.98 20.99
N THR A 509 -5.50 39.82 20.94
CA THR A 509 -5.05 38.66 20.14
C THR A 509 -6.00 38.33 18.98
N ALA A 510 -5.47 37.63 17.98
CA ALA A 510 -6.21 37.11 16.82
C ALA A 510 -5.46 35.93 16.18
N GLY A 511 -6.16 35.13 15.37
CA GLY A 511 -5.58 34.06 14.57
C GLY A 511 -5.86 34.27 13.09
N ILE A 512 -4.94 33.83 12.23
CA ILE A 512 -5.20 33.62 10.80
C ILE A 512 -4.80 32.18 10.48
N ALA A 513 -5.66 31.43 9.81
CA ALA A 513 -5.40 30.10 9.30
C ALA A 513 -5.54 30.11 7.77
N VAL A 514 -4.65 29.36 7.12
CA VAL A 514 -4.42 29.38 5.67
C VAL A 514 -4.14 27.97 5.18
N THR A 515 -4.86 27.52 4.15
CA THR A 515 -4.59 26.25 3.47
C THR A 515 -3.69 26.48 2.25
N SER A 516 -2.74 25.56 2.03
CA SER A 516 -1.85 25.49 0.88
C SER A 516 -1.65 24.03 0.42
N ASP A 517 -0.90 23.84 -0.68
CA ASP A 517 -0.37 22.53 -1.08
C ASP A 517 0.59 21.96 -0.02
N ARG A 518 0.65 20.62 0.13
CA ARG A 518 1.47 19.95 1.16
C ARG A 518 2.92 20.44 1.17
N ASP A 519 3.54 20.65 0.02
CA ASP A 519 4.95 21.02 -0.12
C ASP A 519 5.25 22.52 0.06
N VAL A 520 4.23 23.37 0.20
CA VAL A 520 4.41 24.76 0.63
C VAL A 520 4.65 24.76 2.15
N ARG A 521 5.86 24.41 2.58
CA ARG A 521 6.17 24.20 4.01
C ARG A 521 6.01 25.47 4.88
N HIS A 522 6.13 26.68 4.32
CA HIS A 522 5.95 27.94 5.05
C HIS A 522 5.25 29.02 4.22
N VAL A 523 4.45 29.85 4.91
CA VAL A 523 3.80 31.05 4.34
C VAL A 523 3.93 32.25 5.29
N TYR A 524 3.64 33.44 4.79
CA TYR A 524 3.84 34.71 5.49
C TYR A 524 2.56 35.55 5.53
N ALA A 525 2.48 36.45 6.51
CA ALA A 525 1.39 37.40 6.65
C ALA A 525 1.90 38.80 7.01
N GLN A 526 1.14 39.81 6.62
CA GLN A 526 1.24 41.16 7.17
C GLN A 526 -0.13 41.59 7.68
N VAL A 527 -0.16 42.26 8.84
CA VAL A 527 -1.35 42.85 9.43
C VAL A 527 -1.15 44.35 9.62
N LEU A 528 -2.17 45.14 9.30
CA LEU A 528 -2.10 46.59 9.29
C LEU A 528 -3.45 47.21 9.75
N PRO A 529 -3.46 48.22 10.63
CA PRO A 529 -4.70 48.88 11.05
C PRO A 529 -5.51 49.42 9.86
N GLU A 530 -6.84 49.32 9.94
CA GLU A 530 -7.73 49.90 8.94
C GLU A 530 -7.53 51.43 8.88
N GLY A 531 -7.40 51.98 7.66
CA GLY A 531 -7.01 53.37 7.42
C GLY A 531 -5.50 53.60 7.19
N GLN A 532 -4.61 52.69 7.61
CA GLN A 532 -3.20 52.72 7.19
C GLN A 532 -3.01 52.00 5.85
N ALA A 533 -2.12 52.50 4.99
CA ALA A 533 -1.89 52.01 3.63
C ALA A 533 -0.46 51.53 3.32
N ASP A 534 0.51 51.90 4.15
CA ASP A 534 1.93 51.61 3.90
C ASP A 534 2.35 50.23 4.46
N TRP A 535 2.14 49.20 3.64
CA TRP A 535 2.56 47.83 3.94
C TRP A 535 4.09 47.63 4.01
N SER A 536 4.91 48.57 3.51
CA SER A 536 6.38 48.44 3.59
C SER A 536 6.90 48.52 5.04
N LYS A 537 6.10 49.09 5.94
CA LYS A 537 6.37 49.19 7.39
C LYS A 537 5.64 48.13 8.22
N ALA A 538 4.78 47.30 7.62
CA ALA A 538 4.07 46.25 8.34
C ALA A 538 5.02 45.07 8.65
N GLN A 539 4.95 44.54 9.88
CA GLN A 539 5.76 43.40 10.28
C GLN A 539 5.44 42.19 9.40
N VAL A 540 6.49 41.59 8.80
CA VAL A 540 6.42 40.28 8.17
C VAL A 540 6.33 39.24 9.28
N LEU A 541 5.24 38.48 9.28
CA LEU A 541 4.99 37.34 10.15
C LEU A 541 5.22 36.07 9.35
N THR A 542 5.84 35.07 9.97
CA THR A 542 5.88 33.69 9.46
C THR A 542 4.77 32.88 10.14
N SER A 543 4.29 31.84 9.48
CA SER A 543 3.43 30.83 10.09
C SER A 543 4.13 30.10 11.25
N THR A 544 3.35 29.51 12.16
CA THR A 544 3.79 29.01 13.48
C THR A 544 3.18 27.67 13.89
N GLY A 545 2.36 27.09 13.01
CA GLY A 545 1.84 25.74 13.08
C GLY A 545 1.56 25.32 11.64
N ASP A 546 2.45 24.50 11.07
CA ASP A 546 2.55 24.20 9.63
C ASP A 546 2.30 22.70 9.39
N SER A 547 1.10 22.23 9.75
CA SER A 547 0.75 20.80 9.82
C SER A 547 0.12 20.27 8.54
N PRO A 548 0.46 19.05 8.08
CA PRO A 548 -0.27 18.37 7.02
C PRO A 548 -1.68 18.00 7.51
N TYR A 549 -2.61 17.81 6.57
CA TYR A 549 -3.88 17.13 6.78
C TYR A 549 -4.42 16.64 5.43
N GLU A 550 -5.19 15.55 5.41
CA GLU A 550 -5.81 15.05 4.18
C GLU A 550 -7.28 15.52 4.05
N THR A 551 -7.74 15.66 2.81
CA THR A 551 -9.15 15.96 2.49
C THR A 551 -9.58 15.28 1.20
N GLU A 552 -10.80 14.76 1.19
CA GLU A 552 -11.38 14.10 0.01
C GLU A 552 -11.76 15.11 -1.09
N THR A 553 -11.30 14.90 -2.33
CA THR A 553 -11.48 15.82 -3.46
C THR A 553 -11.83 15.12 -4.77
N VAL A 554 -12.66 15.74 -5.62
CA VAL A 554 -12.98 15.22 -6.96
C VAL A 554 -11.82 15.48 -7.91
N GLY A 555 -11.06 14.44 -8.25
CA GLY A 555 -9.82 14.52 -9.01
C GLY A 555 -9.90 14.09 -10.48
N ASN A 556 -10.97 13.42 -10.94
CA ASN A 556 -11.22 13.16 -12.37
C ASN A 556 -12.73 13.14 -12.69
N ASP A 557 -13.09 12.99 -13.97
CA ASP A 557 -14.46 13.11 -14.47
C ASP A 557 -15.16 11.74 -14.60
N GLU A 558 -15.34 11.02 -13.47
CA GLU A 558 -16.13 9.78 -13.45
C GLU A 558 -17.62 10.01 -13.20
N PRO A 559 -18.53 9.30 -13.89
CA PRO A 559 -19.97 9.34 -13.63
C PRO A 559 -20.40 8.88 -12.23
N VAL A 560 -19.54 8.15 -11.52
CA VAL A 560 -19.79 7.65 -10.17
C VAL A 560 -18.82 8.32 -9.20
N PHE A 561 -19.36 9.17 -8.33
CA PHE A 561 -18.59 9.99 -7.38
C PHE A 561 -17.51 9.20 -6.62
N GLN A 562 -17.82 8.01 -6.12
CA GLN A 562 -16.86 7.21 -5.34
C GLN A 562 -15.61 6.75 -6.13
N HIS A 563 -15.62 6.81 -7.48
CA HIS A 563 -14.46 6.46 -8.31
C HIS A 563 -13.64 7.69 -8.73
N SER A 564 -14.19 8.90 -8.54
CA SER A 564 -13.54 10.17 -8.87
C SER A 564 -13.02 10.96 -7.67
N ILE A 565 -13.14 10.43 -6.46
CA ILE A 565 -12.51 11.03 -5.28
C ILE A 565 -11.06 10.55 -5.17
N THR A 566 -10.14 11.46 -4.86
CA THR A 566 -8.82 11.17 -4.31
C THR A 566 -8.70 11.82 -2.94
N GLY A 567 -8.01 11.16 -2.02
CA GLY A 567 -7.43 11.87 -0.89
C GLY A 567 -6.42 12.90 -1.40
N GLN A 568 -6.56 14.16 -0.99
CA GLN A 568 -5.60 15.23 -1.26
C GLN A 568 -4.98 15.69 0.06
N THR A 569 -3.67 15.48 0.22
CA THR A 569 -2.91 16.02 1.34
C THR A 569 -2.61 17.50 1.09
N LEU A 570 -2.98 18.33 2.06
CA LEU A 570 -2.78 19.79 2.07
C LEU A 570 -1.96 20.18 3.31
N ARG A 571 -1.56 21.45 3.41
CA ARG A 571 -0.96 22.01 4.63
C ARG A 571 -1.82 23.14 5.21
N SER A 572 -2.01 23.10 6.51
CA SER A 572 -2.61 24.18 7.31
C SER A 572 -1.50 25.02 7.93
N HIS A 573 -1.68 26.35 7.90
CA HIS A 573 -0.71 27.32 8.41
C HIS A 573 -1.36 28.29 9.40
N GLU A 574 -0.91 28.26 10.67
CA GLU A 574 -1.39 29.17 11.71
C GLU A 574 -0.48 30.38 11.95
N PHE A 575 -1.07 31.59 11.92
CA PHE A 575 -0.47 32.82 12.45
C PHE A 575 -1.13 33.22 13.77
N ARG A 576 -0.35 33.26 14.85
CA ARG A 576 -0.82 33.68 16.18
C ARG A 576 -0.45 35.14 16.44
N LEU A 577 -1.44 36.02 16.37
CA LEU A 577 -1.28 37.48 16.46
C LEU A 577 -1.45 37.95 17.90
N THR A 578 -0.52 38.76 18.38
CA THR A 578 -0.50 39.28 19.76
C THR A 578 -0.13 40.76 19.78
N GLY A 579 -0.41 41.45 20.90
CA GLY A 579 -0.08 42.87 21.06
C GLY A 579 -0.92 43.83 20.19
N LEU A 580 -2.04 43.36 19.64
CA LEU A 580 -2.92 44.18 18.81
C LEU A 580 -3.70 45.17 19.69
N LYS A 581 -3.99 46.36 19.15
CA LYS A 581 -4.75 47.38 19.85
C LYS A 581 -6.23 46.95 19.93
N VAL A 582 -6.66 46.50 21.11
CA VAL A 582 -8.04 46.15 21.48
C VAL A 582 -9.09 47.02 20.77
N GLY A 583 -10.08 46.37 20.16
CA GLY A 583 -11.20 47.03 19.49
C GLY A 583 -10.90 47.70 18.15
N THR A 584 -9.65 47.70 17.69
CA THR A 584 -9.23 48.23 16.36
C THR A 584 -9.47 47.19 15.27
N THR A 585 -9.97 47.61 14.11
CA THR A 585 -10.01 46.75 12.91
C THR A 585 -8.63 46.68 12.27
N TYR A 586 -8.20 45.47 11.95
CA TYR A 586 -6.99 45.20 11.17
C TYR A 586 -7.38 44.58 9.82
N ARG A 587 -6.61 44.92 8.80
CA ARG A 587 -6.62 44.27 7.49
C ARG A 587 -5.41 43.36 7.39
N TYR A 588 -5.51 42.26 6.65
CA TYR A 588 -4.38 41.36 6.42
C TYR A 588 -4.19 41.02 4.94
N ARG A 589 -2.93 40.75 4.57
CA ARG A 589 -2.54 40.14 3.30
C ARG A 589 -1.55 39.00 3.55
N LEU A 590 -1.55 38.03 2.66
CA LEU A 590 -0.70 36.85 2.74
C LEU A 590 0.49 36.99 1.79
N GLY A 591 1.58 36.30 2.05
CA GLY A 591 2.79 36.37 1.24
C GLY A 591 3.54 35.05 1.18
N VAL A 592 4.31 34.87 0.11
CA VAL A 592 4.96 33.60 -0.26
C VAL A 592 6.48 33.67 -0.14
N THR A 593 7.14 32.52 -0.26
CA THR A 593 8.61 32.43 -0.23
C THR A 593 9.21 33.09 -1.48
N ARG A 594 10.29 33.86 -1.26
CA ARG A 594 11.05 34.57 -2.29
C ARG A 594 12.51 34.21 -2.21
N ASP A 595 13.03 33.65 -3.30
CA ASP A 595 14.40 33.13 -3.44
C ASP A 595 14.81 32.14 -2.33
N GLY A 596 13.84 31.38 -1.80
CA GLY A 596 14.03 30.44 -0.70
C GLY A 596 14.05 31.08 0.71
N ALA A 597 13.64 32.34 0.85
CA ALA A 597 13.62 33.07 2.12
C ALA A 597 12.30 33.83 2.34
N ALA A 598 12.15 34.39 3.55
CA ALA A 598 11.03 35.24 3.90
C ALA A 598 10.97 36.51 3.03
N PRO A 599 9.78 36.90 2.52
CA PRO A 599 9.62 38.03 1.62
C PRO A 599 9.93 39.36 2.31
N LYS A 600 10.49 40.30 1.55
CA LYS A 600 10.64 41.69 2.02
C LYS A 600 9.26 42.34 2.10
N ALA A 601 9.00 43.12 3.15
CA ALA A 601 7.76 43.88 3.32
C ALA A 601 7.38 44.76 2.11
N ALA A 602 8.39 45.20 1.35
CA ALA A 602 8.26 46.03 0.16
C ALA A 602 8.34 45.25 -1.18
N ASP A 603 8.58 43.93 -1.21
CA ASP A 603 8.53 43.14 -2.45
C ASP A 603 7.07 42.87 -2.82
N THR A 604 6.45 43.78 -3.57
CA THR A 604 5.03 43.71 -3.93
C THR A 604 4.63 42.47 -4.72
N ALA A 605 5.56 41.79 -5.40
CA ALA A 605 5.28 40.54 -6.12
C ALA A 605 5.13 39.34 -5.18
N ALA A 606 5.60 39.46 -3.93
CA ALA A 606 5.54 38.40 -2.92
C ALA A 606 4.22 38.35 -2.14
N TRP A 607 3.35 39.34 -2.28
CA TRP A 607 2.17 39.53 -1.45
C TRP A 607 0.89 39.49 -2.27
N THR A 608 -0.17 38.95 -1.67
CA THR A 608 -1.54 39.12 -2.18
C THR A 608 -2.02 40.57 -2.02
N ASP A 609 -3.12 40.88 -2.70
CA ASP A 609 -4.04 41.92 -2.23
C ASP A 609 -4.58 41.64 -0.82
N VAL A 610 -5.34 42.56 -0.25
CA VAL A 610 -5.95 42.39 1.08
C VAL A 610 -6.94 41.21 1.05
N LYS A 611 -6.55 40.08 1.65
CA LYS A 611 -7.34 38.84 1.72
C LYS A 611 -8.50 38.95 2.72
N GLY A 612 -8.41 39.82 3.73
CA GLY A 612 -9.51 40.04 4.66
C GLY A 612 -9.27 41.08 5.74
N ARG A 613 -10.22 41.15 6.68
CA ARG A 613 -10.20 42.03 7.85
C ARG A 613 -10.76 41.31 9.08
N PHE A 614 -10.29 41.69 10.26
CA PHE A 614 -10.78 41.21 11.55
C PHE A 614 -10.69 42.34 12.58
N ARG A 615 -11.44 42.25 13.69
CA ARG A 615 -11.33 43.21 14.81
C ARG A 615 -10.56 42.56 15.95
N ALA A 616 -9.53 43.25 16.47
CA ALA A 616 -8.79 42.76 17.63
C ALA A 616 -9.70 42.63 18.85
N GLY A 617 -9.62 41.51 19.56
CA GLY A 617 -10.55 41.11 20.62
C GLY A 617 -10.81 42.20 21.66
N GLY A 618 -12.06 42.31 22.10
CA GLY A 618 -12.55 43.37 22.98
C GLY A 618 -12.05 43.27 24.42
N SER A 619 -12.07 44.39 25.13
CA SER A 619 -12.15 44.36 26.59
C SER A 619 -13.47 43.73 27.02
N ASP A 620 -13.54 43.30 28.29
CA ASP A 620 -14.78 42.89 28.96
C ASP A 620 -15.41 41.55 28.47
N GLY A 621 -14.66 40.76 27.69
CA GLY A 621 -14.89 39.32 27.57
C GLY A 621 -16.00 38.88 26.60
N GLU A 622 -16.40 39.73 25.65
CA GLU A 622 -17.32 39.36 24.57
C GLU A 622 -16.66 38.37 23.58
N PRO A 623 -17.15 37.12 23.43
CA PRO A 623 -16.59 36.17 22.47
C PRO A 623 -17.11 36.47 21.05
N VAL A 624 -16.29 37.14 20.24
CA VAL A 624 -16.62 37.47 18.84
C VAL A 624 -16.29 36.29 17.93
N TYR A 625 -17.17 35.30 17.89
CA TYR A 625 -17.11 34.20 16.93
C TYR A 625 -17.46 34.69 15.51
N LEU A 626 -16.43 34.97 14.70
CA LEU A 626 -16.55 35.04 13.26
C LEU A 626 -16.36 33.63 12.68
N LEU A 627 -17.46 32.88 12.59
CA LEU A 627 -17.50 31.69 11.74
C LEU A 627 -17.38 32.14 10.28
N GLY A 628 -16.30 31.72 9.62
CA GLY A 628 -16.22 31.71 8.16
C GLY A 628 -17.27 30.75 7.57
N ASP A 629 -17.53 30.87 6.27
CA ASP A 629 -18.70 30.29 5.62
C ASP A 629 -18.79 28.76 5.77
N VAL A 630 -19.61 28.30 6.72
CA VAL A 630 -19.97 26.89 6.85
C VAL A 630 -21.09 26.62 5.86
N GLN A 631 -20.73 26.19 4.66
CA GLN A 631 -21.69 25.65 3.70
C GLN A 631 -22.28 24.34 4.24
N VAL A 632 -23.36 24.46 5.01
CA VAL A 632 -24.33 23.39 5.20
C VAL A 632 -25.18 23.34 3.92
N PRO A 633 -25.12 22.27 3.11
CA PRO A 633 -25.95 22.19 1.91
C PRO A 633 -27.43 22.23 2.30
N ASP A 634 -28.19 23.16 1.70
CA ASP A 634 -29.62 23.28 1.95
C ASP A 634 -30.37 22.13 1.29
N GLY A 635 -30.64 21.07 2.07
CA GLY A 635 -31.31 19.83 1.68
C GLY A 635 -32.78 19.97 1.27
N SER A 636 -33.15 21.06 0.60
CA SER A 636 -34.51 21.44 0.21
C SER A 636 -34.62 21.89 -1.26
N ARG A 637 -33.87 21.26 -2.17
CA ARG A 637 -34.16 21.32 -3.62
C ARG A 637 -34.99 20.10 -4.05
N GLN A 638 -36.31 20.22 -3.99
CA GLN A 638 -37.19 19.31 -4.73
C GLN A 638 -37.05 19.57 -6.25
N PRO A 639 -37.03 18.51 -7.10
CA PRO A 639 -36.96 18.68 -8.54
C PRO A 639 -38.30 19.22 -9.08
N GLN A 640 -38.25 20.31 -9.85
CA GLN A 640 -39.43 20.81 -10.57
C GLN A 640 -39.67 19.96 -11.82
N ALA A 641 -40.80 19.25 -11.85
CA ALA A 641 -41.32 18.62 -13.07
C ALA A 641 -42.06 19.65 -13.96
N ALA A 642 -42.11 19.37 -15.27
CA ALA A 642 -42.65 20.31 -16.26
C ALA A 642 -44.15 20.61 -16.07
N GLY A 643 -44.54 21.86 -16.32
CA GLY A 643 -45.90 22.35 -16.10
C GLY A 643 -46.86 22.20 -17.27
N GLN A 644 -48.15 22.36 -16.96
CA GLN A 644 -49.22 22.73 -17.89
C GLN A 644 -50.07 23.83 -17.21
N GLY A 645 -50.63 24.75 -17.98
CA GLY A 645 -51.61 25.74 -17.49
C GLY A 645 -52.87 25.72 -18.36
N PRO A 646 -53.62 26.84 -18.50
CA PRO A 646 -53.64 28.04 -17.66
C PRO A 646 -55.07 28.62 -17.43
N ARG A 647 -55.17 29.79 -16.77
CA ARG A 647 -56.33 30.75 -16.76
C ARG A 647 -57.54 30.41 -15.84
N PRO A 648 -58.43 31.39 -15.53
CA PRO A 648 -58.14 32.76 -15.05
C PRO A 648 -59.11 33.31 -13.96
N ALA A 649 -58.86 34.54 -13.48
CA ALA A 649 -59.87 35.53 -13.00
C ALA A 649 -60.61 35.23 -11.65
N GLU A 650 -61.06 36.19 -10.82
CA GLU A 650 -60.88 37.66 -10.81
C GLU A 650 -61.21 38.30 -9.42
N VAL A 651 -60.93 39.61 -9.27
CA VAL A 651 -61.68 40.64 -8.50
C VAL A 651 -61.78 40.59 -6.94
N GLN A 652 -61.07 41.56 -6.31
CA GLN A 652 -61.46 42.50 -5.22
C GLN A 652 -61.96 41.97 -3.82
N GLY A 653 -61.94 42.82 -2.77
CA GLY A 653 -62.48 42.39 -1.44
C GLY A 653 -62.52 43.35 -0.21
N ALA A 654 -61.68 44.38 -0.11
CA ALA A 654 -61.81 45.56 0.79
C ALA A 654 -62.11 45.43 2.34
N ARG A 655 -61.18 46.00 3.14
CA ARG A 655 -61.38 46.82 4.37
C ARG A 655 -61.57 46.18 5.78
N ARG A 656 -61.20 47.00 6.78
CA ARG A 656 -61.17 46.76 8.25
C ARG A 656 -62.42 47.32 8.96
N ARG A 657 -62.77 46.83 10.16
CA ARG A 657 -62.66 47.58 11.47
C ARG A 657 -63.42 46.94 12.66
N HIS A 658 -62.73 46.90 13.82
CA HIS A 658 -63.29 46.91 15.20
C HIS A 658 -64.15 45.69 15.64
N ARG A 659 -64.45 45.40 16.93
CA ARG A 659 -64.42 46.20 18.20
C ARG A 659 -64.19 45.25 19.44
N ARG A 660 -63.66 45.76 20.55
CA ARG A 660 -63.67 45.15 21.93
C ARG A 660 -65.01 45.52 22.66
N PRO A 661 -65.38 45.10 23.91
CA PRO A 661 -64.58 44.53 25.04
C PRO A 661 -65.26 43.49 26.02
N ALA A 662 -64.50 43.03 27.07
CA ALA A 662 -64.87 42.83 28.51
C ALA A 662 -66.12 42.00 28.97
N ARG A 663 -66.24 41.37 30.17
CA ARG A 663 -65.45 41.29 31.45
C ARG A 663 -65.98 40.18 32.42
N ARG A 664 -65.09 39.55 33.23
CA ARG A 664 -65.30 39.01 34.64
C ARG A 664 -66.30 37.83 34.89
N PRO A 665 -66.36 37.19 36.10
CA PRO A 665 -65.43 37.15 37.27
C PRO A 665 -65.17 35.75 37.95
N ARG A 666 -64.26 35.74 38.95
CA ARG A 666 -64.13 34.98 40.24
C ARG A 666 -65.18 33.90 40.66
N ARG A 667 -64.91 32.90 41.54
CA ARG A 667 -63.70 32.23 42.16
C ARG A 667 -64.20 31.08 43.11
N GLU A 668 -63.29 30.40 43.84
CA GLU A 668 -63.46 29.42 44.96
C GLU A 668 -63.41 27.92 44.56
N ARG A 669 -62.99 26.96 45.41
CA ARG A 669 -62.68 26.93 46.87
C ARG A 669 -61.24 26.48 47.23
N ARG A 670 -60.92 26.42 48.54
CA ARG A 670 -59.67 25.95 49.22
C ARG A 670 -60.07 24.85 50.25
N PRO A 671 -59.18 23.98 50.81
CA PRO A 671 -58.17 24.40 51.83
C PRO A 671 -56.85 23.57 51.94
N HIS A 672 -55.88 24.06 52.74
CA HIS A 672 -54.96 23.44 53.75
C HIS A 672 -54.45 21.96 53.61
N GLN A 673 -53.24 21.52 54.06
CA GLN A 673 -52.09 22.18 54.73
C GLN A 673 -50.78 21.31 54.70
N ASP A 674 -49.61 21.97 54.84
CA ASP A 674 -48.35 21.57 55.52
C ASP A 674 -47.46 20.34 55.14
N VAL A 675 -46.21 20.40 55.68
CA VAL A 675 -45.13 19.37 55.80
C VAL A 675 -44.26 18.99 54.58
N GLY A 676 -43.19 19.76 54.36
CA GLY A 676 -41.82 19.38 54.80
C GLY A 676 -40.96 18.28 54.11
N ARG A 677 -39.71 18.70 53.79
CA ARG A 677 -38.43 17.94 53.63
C ARG A 677 -38.01 17.36 52.26
N ASP A 678 -36.71 17.49 52.01
CA ASP A 678 -35.95 16.81 50.96
C ASP A 678 -35.99 15.28 51.05
N ARG A 679 -35.99 14.60 49.90
CA ARG A 679 -34.85 13.75 49.51
C ARG A 679 -34.87 13.29 48.05
N ARG A 680 -33.68 12.88 47.62
CA ARG A 680 -33.30 12.38 46.29
C ARG A 680 -34.13 11.16 45.85
N LEU A 681 -34.41 11.09 44.55
CA LEU A 681 -34.90 9.88 43.88
C LEU A 681 -33.78 8.83 43.69
N VAL A 682 -34.11 7.56 43.96
CA VAL A 682 -33.41 6.36 43.47
C VAL A 682 -34.49 5.23 43.29
N PRO A 683 -34.22 4.06 42.68
CA PRO A 683 -34.95 3.62 41.47
C PRO A 683 -35.92 2.44 41.70
N VAL A 684 -36.70 2.05 40.69
CA VAL A 684 -37.32 0.71 40.56
C VAL A 684 -37.73 0.37 39.10
N ARG A 685 -37.85 -0.92 38.76
CA ARG A 685 -38.15 -1.45 37.40
C ARG A 685 -39.65 -1.71 37.11
N PRO A 686 -40.09 -1.63 35.82
CA PRO A 686 -41.32 -2.24 35.26
C PRO A 686 -41.21 -3.78 34.96
N ARG A 687 -42.24 -4.38 34.33
CA ARG A 687 -42.39 -5.85 34.09
C ARG A 687 -43.28 -6.28 32.90
N HIS A 688 -42.82 -7.30 32.15
CA HIS A 688 -43.60 -8.42 31.54
C HIS A 688 -44.60 -8.17 30.38
N ALA A 689 -45.08 -9.19 29.63
CA ALA A 689 -45.06 -10.66 29.82
C ALA A 689 -44.33 -11.48 28.70
N VAL A 690 -44.78 -12.55 27.99
CA VAL A 690 -46.10 -13.20 27.79
C VAL A 690 -46.07 -14.75 28.02
N ARG A 691 -46.13 -15.61 26.98
CA ARG A 691 -46.36 -17.08 27.05
C ARG A 691 -45.84 -17.80 25.77
N GLY A 692 -45.50 -19.10 25.74
CA GLY A 692 -45.31 -20.08 26.83
C GLY A 692 -45.59 -21.56 26.47
N ARG A 693 -45.22 -22.51 27.36
CA ARG A 693 -45.39 -24.00 27.32
C ARG A 693 -44.49 -24.75 26.30
N GLN A 694 -44.10 -26.03 26.44
CA GLN A 694 -43.97 -27.07 27.53
C GLN A 694 -42.97 -28.12 26.94
N ARG A 695 -42.16 -28.95 27.64
CA ARG A 695 -42.35 -29.81 28.85
C ARG A 695 -40.97 -30.18 29.48
N GLN A 696 -40.87 -31.26 30.28
CA GLN A 696 -39.81 -31.45 31.32
C GLN A 696 -39.16 -32.88 31.32
N PRO A 697 -38.36 -33.37 32.32
CA PRO A 697 -36.94 -33.74 32.13
C PRO A 697 -36.57 -35.19 32.58
N ARG A 698 -35.26 -35.50 32.73
CA ARG A 698 -34.74 -36.57 33.63
C ARG A 698 -33.24 -36.43 33.99
N ASP A 699 -32.94 -36.01 35.22
CA ASP A 699 -32.31 -36.78 36.31
C ASP A 699 -31.42 -38.01 36.00
N LEU A 700 -30.34 -38.35 36.74
CA LEU A 700 -29.65 -37.76 37.91
C LEU A 700 -28.34 -38.55 38.25
N ARG A 701 -27.59 -38.05 39.27
CA ARG A 701 -26.61 -38.74 40.19
C ARG A 701 -25.11 -38.74 39.83
N GLY A 702 -24.31 -38.35 40.84
CA GLY A 702 -22.88 -38.70 41.02
C GLY A 702 -22.67 -39.39 42.38
N PRO A 703 -21.41 -39.64 42.80
CA PRO A 703 -20.82 -38.86 43.93
C PRO A 703 -19.34 -38.50 43.71
N ARG A 704 -18.64 -37.53 44.35
CA ARG A 704 -18.84 -36.62 45.51
C ARG A 704 -18.06 -36.99 46.80
N LEU A 705 -16.92 -36.32 47.05
CA LEU A 705 -16.25 -35.95 48.32
C LEU A 705 -15.07 -35.01 47.94
N GLN A 706 -14.46 -34.07 48.70
CA GLN A 706 -14.70 -33.13 49.83
C GLN A 706 -13.28 -32.65 50.30
N LEU A 707 -13.00 -31.54 51.01
CA LEU A 707 -13.52 -30.15 51.06
C LEU A 707 -12.66 -29.26 52.01
N GLY A 708 -12.21 -28.05 51.63
CA GLY A 708 -11.73 -26.99 52.55
C GLY A 708 -11.21 -25.73 51.81
N ARG A 709 -11.77 -24.50 51.86
CA ARG A 709 -12.14 -23.53 52.95
C ARG A 709 -10.91 -22.79 53.54
N ARG A 710 -10.87 -21.47 53.84
CA ARG A 710 -11.79 -20.27 53.80
C ARG A 710 -10.96 -18.99 54.23
N ARG A 711 -11.29 -17.69 54.06
CA ARG A 711 -12.22 -16.87 53.20
C ARG A 711 -12.24 -15.37 53.62
N ALA A 712 -12.32 -14.42 52.66
CA ALA A 712 -12.69 -12.97 52.77
C ALA A 712 -11.67 -12.00 53.46
N ARG A 713 -11.80 -10.64 53.48
CA ARG A 713 -12.98 -9.75 53.25
C ARG A 713 -12.64 -8.24 52.98
N LEU A 714 -13.44 -7.57 52.13
CA LEU A 714 -13.81 -6.11 51.99
C LEU A 714 -12.99 -4.96 52.64
N GLY A 715 -12.83 -3.86 51.87
CA GLY A 715 -12.56 -2.48 52.32
C GLY A 715 -12.86 -1.43 51.21
N LEU A 716 -13.21 -0.17 51.54
CA LEU A 716 -13.68 0.86 50.57
C LEU A 716 -13.64 2.29 51.14
N HIS A 717 -13.13 3.32 50.42
CA HIS A 717 -13.63 4.72 50.32
C HIS A 717 -12.65 5.76 49.66
N GLN A 718 -13.12 6.36 48.55
CA GLN A 718 -13.16 7.79 48.15
C GLN A 718 -12.11 8.90 48.55
N HIS A 719 -11.72 9.64 47.49
CA HIS A 719 -11.56 11.13 47.35
C HIS A 719 -10.59 11.97 48.20
N VAL A 720 -9.86 12.89 47.53
CA VAL A 720 -9.97 14.37 47.66
C VAL A 720 -9.33 15.09 46.45
N ARG A 721 -9.59 16.39 46.26
CA ARG A 721 -9.16 17.23 45.10
C ARG A 721 -7.90 18.08 45.35
N ALA A 722 -7.34 18.58 44.25
CA ALA A 722 -6.19 19.47 44.12
C ALA A 722 -6.27 20.86 44.80
N ALA A 723 -5.08 21.42 45.06
CA ALA A 723 -4.73 22.85 45.13
C ALA A 723 -3.17 22.98 45.21
N GLN A 724 -2.52 24.14 45.07
CA GLN A 724 -2.56 25.20 44.04
C GLN A 724 -1.23 26.01 44.18
N GLU A 725 -0.86 26.77 43.15
CA GLU A 725 0.38 27.56 42.94
C GLU A 725 1.03 28.41 44.10
N ARG A 726 2.21 28.98 43.76
CA ARG A 726 2.91 30.21 44.28
C ARG A 726 3.88 29.97 45.46
N ARG A 727 5.11 30.53 45.48
CA ARG A 727 5.53 31.90 45.10
C ARG A 727 6.91 32.01 44.40
N ARG A 728 7.25 33.24 43.95
CA ARG A 728 8.50 33.66 43.28
C ARG A 728 9.56 34.23 44.24
N GLY A 729 10.84 34.13 43.86
CA GLY A 729 11.97 34.96 44.37
C GLY A 729 13.33 34.37 43.93
N ARG A 730 13.99 34.86 42.86
CA ARG A 730 14.87 36.05 42.72
C ARG A 730 16.20 35.99 43.51
N GLY A 731 17.32 35.98 42.78
CA GLY A 731 18.72 36.07 43.26
C GLY A 731 19.68 35.33 42.30
N GLN A 732 20.04 35.87 41.15
CA GLN A 732 21.22 36.74 40.88
C GLN A 732 22.62 36.09 41.10
N LEU A 733 23.29 35.85 39.96
CA LEU A 733 24.73 36.01 39.64
C LEU A 733 25.80 35.92 40.77
N LEU A 734 26.84 35.08 40.55
CA LEU A 734 28.22 35.51 40.19
C LEU A 734 29.24 34.35 40.05
N VAL A 735 29.98 34.34 38.93
CA VAL A 735 31.44 34.00 38.79
C VAL A 735 31.98 32.55 38.98
N ARG A 736 32.92 32.19 38.09
CA ARG A 736 33.80 30.98 37.98
C ARG A 736 35.14 31.20 38.79
N PRO A 737 36.12 30.26 38.97
CA PRO A 737 36.46 29.11 38.11
C PRO A 737 37.15 27.85 38.74
N ARG A 738 37.51 26.88 37.86
CA ARG A 738 38.61 25.88 37.92
C ARG A 738 38.67 24.86 39.09
N ALA A 739 38.40 23.59 38.77
CA ALA A 739 39.39 22.49 38.71
C ALA A 739 38.76 21.21 38.09
N GLY A 740 39.59 20.28 37.58
CA GLY A 740 39.19 18.91 37.19
C GLY A 740 39.89 17.87 38.09
N PRO A 741 40.05 16.57 37.71
CA PRO A 741 39.88 15.99 36.37
C PRO A 741 39.20 14.58 36.33
N LEU A 742 39.26 13.90 35.17
CA LEU A 742 38.97 12.46 34.92
C LEU A 742 37.47 12.04 34.98
N LEU A 743 36.98 11.01 34.27
CA LEU A 743 37.51 10.21 33.15
C LEU A 743 36.32 9.67 32.32
N ARG A 744 36.45 9.55 30.99
CA ARG A 744 35.56 8.74 30.11
C ARG A 744 36.40 8.06 29.02
N PRO A 745 36.19 6.76 28.73
CA PRO A 745 36.83 6.11 27.59
C PRO A 745 36.17 6.52 26.27
N GLN A 746 36.94 6.44 25.17
CA GLN A 746 36.46 6.56 23.79
C GLN A 746 36.52 5.21 23.09
N LEU A 747 35.72 5.04 22.04
CA LEU A 747 36.07 4.21 20.89
C LEU A 747 35.82 5.01 19.60
N HIS A 748 36.64 4.78 18.57
CA HIS A 748 36.70 5.61 17.38
C HIS A 748 36.02 4.97 16.17
N ARG A 749 35.40 5.82 15.33
CA ARG A 749 35.64 5.79 13.88
C ARG A 749 36.08 7.18 13.43
N ALA A 750 37.02 7.24 12.49
CA ALA A 750 37.69 8.48 12.11
C ALA A 750 37.63 8.70 10.59
N SER A 751 37.09 9.84 10.17
CA SER A 751 37.13 10.32 8.79
C SER A 751 38.29 11.33 8.64
N ARG A 752 39.11 11.17 7.59
CA ARG A 752 40.23 12.08 7.29
C ARG A 752 40.05 12.79 5.95
N ARG A 753 39.87 14.11 6.01
CA ARG A 753 40.30 15.02 4.93
C ARG A 753 41.78 15.37 5.14
N PRO A 754 42.59 15.52 4.09
CA PRO A 754 43.75 16.41 4.07
C PRO A 754 43.30 17.85 3.72
N ALA A 755 44.13 18.86 3.98
CA ALA A 755 43.79 20.26 3.75
C ALA A 755 44.97 21.12 3.28
N LEU A 756 44.62 22.18 2.53
CA LEU A 756 45.32 23.47 2.37
C LEU A 756 46.80 23.50 1.94
N LEU A 757 47.03 24.22 0.84
CA LEU A 757 47.99 25.34 0.79
C LEU A 757 47.42 26.43 -0.14
N ALA A 758 47.89 27.68 0.00
CA ALA A 758 47.27 28.86 -0.60
C ALA A 758 48.14 29.56 -1.66
N GLY A 759 47.51 30.36 -2.52
CA GLY A 759 48.14 31.27 -3.47
C GLY A 759 47.12 32.22 -4.09
N GLU A 760 47.44 33.51 -4.19
CA GLU A 760 46.53 34.54 -4.70
C GLU A 760 46.65 34.75 -6.22
N GLY A 761 45.55 35.17 -6.87
CA GLY A 761 45.56 35.58 -8.28
C GLY A 761 44.16 35.83 -8.87
N ARG A 762 43.91 37.05 -9.36
CA ARG A 762 42.77 37.42 -10.22
C ARG A 762 43.28 37.67 -11.66
N PRO A 763 42.42 37.87 -12.67
CA PRO A 763 41.34 36.99 -13.14
C PRO A 763 41.44 36.77 -14.68
N GLY A 764 40.73 35.79 -15.26
CA GLY A 764 40.74 35.62 -16.72
C GLY A 764 39.73 34.64 -17.32
N LEU A 765 38.87 35.16 -18.21
CA LEU A 765 38.15 34.58 -19.36
C LEU A 765 38.37 33.08 -19.71
N GLY A 766 37.29 32.36 -20.07
CA GLY A 766 37.40 31.27 -21.07
C GLY A 766 36.40 30.11 -21.06
N GLN A 767 35.29 30.27 -21.82
CA GLN A 767 34.56 29.22 -22.57
C GLN A 767 33.87 28.02 -21.86
N GLU A 768 32.92 27.45 -22.61
CA GLU A 768 32.11 26.27 -22.30
C GLU A 768 32.85 24.95 -22.63
N VAL A 769 32.31 23.79 -22.21
CA VAL A 769 31.72 22.80 -23.15
C VAL A 769 31.20 21.55 -22.41
N GLU A 770 29.97 21.19 -22.81
CA GLU A 770 29.24 19.91 -22.69
C GLU A 770 30.07 18.62 -22.47
N ARG A 771 29.52 17.66 -21.71
CA ARG A 771 29.89 16.23 -21.79
C ARG A 771 28.69 15.30 -21.77
N ARG A 772 28.50 14.55 -22.85
CA ARG A 772 27.62 13.36 -22.93
C ARG A 772 28.43 12.08 -22.68
N PRO A 773 27.81 10.97 -22.22
CA PRO A 773 28.47 9.70 -21.96
C PRO A 773 28.72 8.86 -23.23
N ARG A 774 29.67 7.91 -23.16
CA ARG A 774 29.82 6.79 -24.11
C ARG A 774 30.38 5.54 -23.42
N ALA A 775 30.14 4.38 -24.03
CA ALA A 775 30.33 3.07 -23.41
C ALA A 775 31.41 2.20 -24.08
N LEU A 776 31.78 1.15 -23.32
CA LEU A 776 32.20 -0.19 -23.75
C LEU A 776 33.59 -0.48 -24.37
N LEU A 777 34.04 -1.70 -24.01
CA LEU A 777 34.97 -2.63 -24.68
C LEU A 777 36.48 -2.57 -24.39
N LEU A 778 37.08 -3.76 -24.40
CA LEU A 778 38.47 -4.05 -24.03
C LEU A 778 39.43 -3.93 -25.21
N LEU A 779 40.69 -3.55 -24.95
CA LEU A 779 41.86 -4.46 -25.11
C LEU A 779 43.19 -3.88 -24.58
N ARG A 780 44.13 -4.78 -24.28
CA ARG A 780 45.54 -4.54 -23.84
C ARG A 780 46.37 -3.94 -25.01
N ARG A 781 47.54 -3.27 -24.90
CA ARG A 781 48.73 -3.19 -23.97
C ARG A 781 49.65 -2.06 -24.55
N PRO A 782 50.93 -1.81 -24.14
CA PRO A 782 51.68 -1.96 -22.88
C PRO A 782 52.39 -0.63 -22.46
N PRO A 783 53.32 -0.63 -21.47
CA PRO A 783 54.68 -0.14 -21.78
C PRO A 783 55.83 -1.07 -21.28
N ARG A 784 57.09 -0.58 -21.22
CA ARG A 784 58.34 -1.39 -21.26
C ARG A 784 59.32 -1.19 -20.07
N GLY A 785 60.04 -2.26 -19.71
CA GLY A 785 61.40 -2.21 -19.11
C GLY A 785 61.55 -2.86 -17.72
N ARG A 786 62.73 -3.37 -17.30
CA ARG A 786 64.02 -3.58 -18.02
C ARG A 786 64.99 -4.46 -17.18
N ARG A 787 65.81 -5.31 -17.83
CA ARG A 787 66.90 -6.18 -17.26
C ARG A 787 66.43 -7.38 -16.41
N GLY A 788 67.13 -8.52 -16.33
CA GLY A 788 68.30 -8.99 -17.11
C GLY A 788 68.89 -10.34 -16.60
N HIS A 789 69.53 -11.12 -17.50
CA HIS A 789 70.18 -12.44 -17.28
C HIS A 789 69.23 -13.60 -16.85
N GLY A 790 69.51 -14.88 -17.16
CA GLY A 790 70.58 -15.44 -18.00
C GLY A 790 70.47 -16.96 -18.23
N HIS A 791 71.21 -17.45 -19.23
CA HIS A 791 71.46 -18.86 -19.59
C HIS A 791 70.32 -19.78 -20.10
N ARG A 792 70.79 -20.80 -20.84
CA ARG A 792 70.19 -21.88 -21.65
C ARG A 792 71.04 -23.15 -21.34
N PRO A 793 70.68 -24.41 -21.72
CA PRO A 793 70.29 -24.74 -23.11
C PRO A 793 69.45 -26.03 -23.37
N ARG A 794 69.19 -26.27 -24.67
CA ARG A 794 68.94 -27.54 -25.37
C ARG A 794 67.63 -28.29 -25.22
N GLU A 795 67.10 -28.91 -26.29
CA GLU A 795 67.01 -28.61 -27.75
C GLU A 795 66.11 -29.73 -28.37
N GLY A 796 65.52 -29.66 -29.56
CA GLY A 796 65.45 -28.61 -30.58
C GLY A 796 64.00 -28.10 -30.78
N HIS A 797 63.24 -28.44 -31.82
CA HIS A 797 63.52 -29.24 -33.04
C HIS A 797 62.98 -28.50 -34.30
N ALA A 798 62.53 -29.20 -35.36
CA ALA A 798 62.30 -28.60 -36.69
C ALA A 798 61.18 -29.24 -37.55
N ARG A 799 60.93 -28.60 -38.72
CA ARG A 799 59.82 -28.74 -39.71
C ARG A 799 58.57 -27.91 -39.31
N ALA A 800 57.79 -27.25 -40.19
CA ALA A 800 57.83 -27.07 -41.66
C ALA A 800 57.27 -25.68 -42.10
N ARG A 801 57.19 -25.40 -43.43
CA ARG A 801 56.62 -24.22 -44.14
C ARG A 801 56.31 -24.61 -45.61
N PRO A 802 55.61 -23.85 -46.51
CA PRO A 802 55.32 -22.40 -46.55
C PRO A 802 53.81 -22.02 -46.38
N ALA A 803 52.93 -21.52 -47.30
CA ALA A 803 52.86 -21.28 -48.78
C ALA A 803 52.30 -19.86 -49.14
N ARG A 804 51.85 -19.58 -50.40
CA ARG A 804 51.58 -18.19 -50.90
C ARG A 804 50.57 -18.00 -52.10
N ARG A 805 49.78 -16.90 -52.03
CA ARG A 805 49.37 -15.88 -53.07
C ARG A 805 48.58 -16.22 -54.39
N ARG A 806 47.40 -15.54 -54.58
CA ARG A 806 46.91 -14.60 -55.67
C ARG A 806 47.35 -14.76 -57.17
N PRO A 807 46.67 -14.13 -58.21
CA PRO A 807 45.23 -13.81 -58.49
C PRO A 807 44.75 -13.80 -60.02
N LEU A 808 43.45 -13.47 -60.30
CA LEU A 808 42.84 -12.73 -61.48
C LEU A 808 42.84 -13.23 -62.97
N HIS A 809 41.66 -13.24 -63.67
CA HIS A 809 41.33 -12.45 -64.92
C HIS A 809 39.93 -12.66 -65.62
N ARG A 810 39.43 -11.58 -66.30
CA ARG A 810 38.49 -11.32 -67.48
C ARG A 810 37.46 -12.39 -68.02
N ARG A 811 36.20 -12.16 -68.51
CA ARG A 811 35.43 -11.14 -69.35
C ARG A 811 35.58 -11.27 -70.91
N PRO A 812 34.66 -10.82 -71.85
CA PRO A 812 33.23 -10.34 -71.80
C PRO A 812 32.24 -10.49 -73.07
N ARG A 813 30.88 -10.37 -72.88
CA ARG A 813 29.80 -9.66 -73.71
C ARG A 813 29.52 -9.94 -75.25
N PRO A 814 28.52 -9.31 -75.97
CA PRO A 814 27.14 -8.77 -75.66
C PRO A 814 26.00 -9.00 -76.74
N ARG A 815 24.69 -8.68 -76.45
CA ARG A 815 23.56 -8.18 -77.33
C ARG A 815 22.15 -8.33 -76.66
N LEU A 816 20.98 -7.71 -77.04
CA LEU A 816 20.67 -6.43 -77.73
C LEU A 816 19.32 -5.71 -77.30
N GLN A 817 18.13 -5.94 -77.92
CA GLN A 817 16.86 -5.13 -77.89
C GLN A 817 15.58 -6.00 -78.08
N ALA A 818 14.31 -5.63 -77.75
CA ALA A 818 13.65 -4.30 -77.67
C ALA A 818 12.60 -4.10 -76.51
N LEU A 819 11.34 -3.67 -76.82
CA LEU A 819 10.32 -2.88 -76.04
C LEU A 819 8.87 -3.19 -76.55
N ASP A 820 7.66 -2.69 -76.16
CA ASP A 820 6.91 -2.04 -75.02
C ASP A 820 5.43 -1.82 -75.56
N ASP A 821 4.30 -1.38 -74.93
CA ASP A 821 3.65 -1.20 -73.58
C ASP A 821 2.10 -0.97 -73.84
N LEU A 822 1.19 -1.07 -72.82
CA LEU A 822 0.02 -0.17 -72.56
C LEU A 822 -1.02 -0.69 -71.51
N ARG A 823 -1.14 0.03 -70.37
CA ARG A 823 -2.36 0.37 -69.55
C ARG A 823 -3.14 -0.66 -68.65
N ARG A 824 -3.76 -0.06 -67.60
CA ARG A 824 -4.83 -0.52 -66.64
C ARG A 824 -6.25 -0.48 -67.30
N PRO A 825 -7.40 -0.94 -66.70
CA PRO A 825 -7.72 -1.13 -65.27
C PRO A 825 -8.64 -2.35 -64.90
N ALA A 826 -9.32 -2.26 -63.74
CA ALA A 826 -10.18 -3.27 -63.08
C ALA A 826 -11.52 -3.60 -63.77
N GLY A 827 -12.17 -4.72 -63.38
CA GLY A 827 -13.52 -5.11 -63.81
C GLY A 827 -14.09 -6.34 -63.09
N GLN A 828 -15.38 -6.28 -62.77
CA GLN A 828 -16.20 -7.13 -61.90
C GLN A 828 -16.73 -8.49 -62.46
N ASP A 829 -17.19 -9.31 -61.50
CA ASP A 829 -18.40 -10.17 -61.47
C ASP A 829 -18.62 -11.45 -62.32
N ALA A 830 -19.14 -12.46 -61.59
CA ALA A 830 -20.11 -13.50 -61.97
C ALA A 830 -19.68 -14.69 -62.90
N GLY A 831 -20.35 -15.84 -62.72
CA GLY A 831 -20.07 -17.09 -63.46
C GLY A 831 -21.14 -18.17 -63.28
N GLY A 832 -21.09 -18.93 -62.18
CA GLY A 832 -22.19 -19.78 -61.68
C GLY A 832 -22.41 -21.18 -62.29
N ASN A 833 -23.06 -22.03 -61.47
CA ASN A 833 -23.81 -23.26 -61.78
C ASN A 833 -23.15 -24.50 -62.45
N GLY A 834 -23.44 -25.67 -61.87
CA GLY A 834 -23.25 -27.00 -62.47
C GLY A 834 -23.55 -28.13 -61.47
N ARG A 835 -24.76 -28.72 -61.51
CA ARG A 835 -25.16 -29.86 -60.66
C ARG A 835 -25.23 -31.16 -61.47
N GLY A 836 -25.09 -32.32 -60.82
CA GLY A 836 -25.98 -33.45 -61.11
C GLY A 836 -25.41 -34.88 -61.08
N HIS A 837 -25.99 -35.71 -60.19
CA HIS A 837 -26.19 -37.17 -60.25
C HIS A 837 -24.95 -38.12 -60.27
N HIS A 838 -24.81 -39.22 -59.48
CA HIS A 838 -25.72 -40.26 -58.93
C HIS A 838 -25.93 -41.42 -59.95
N VAL A 839 -25.60 -42.70 -59.67
CA VAL A 839 -26.53 -43.73 -59.12
C VAL A 839 -25.88 -45.16 -59.08
N ARG A 840 -25.98 -45.90 -57.94
CA ARG A 840 -26.06 -47.40 -57.74
C ARG A 840 -24.89 -48.34 -58.12
N ASP A 841 -24.84 -49.64 -57.75
CA ASP A 841 -25.45 -50.59 -56.76
C ASP A 841 -24.55 -51.87 -56.80
N ASP A 842 -24.51 -52.90 -55.95
CA ASP A 842 -24.93 -53.27 -54.57
C ASP A 842 -24.07 -54.52 -54.16
N GLY A 843 -24.08 -55.02 -52.91
CA GLY A 843 -23.14 -56.08 -52.49
C GLY A 843 -23.39 -56.85 -51.18
N LEU A 844 -24.54 -57.54 -51.04
CA LEU A 844 -24.79 -58.73 -50.18
C LEU A 844 -24.62 -58.63 -48.63
N GLY A 845 -25.69 -58.99 -47.88
CA GLY A 845 -25.63 -59.35 -46.44
C GLY A 845 -26.82 -58.88 -45.59
N ARG A 846 -27.72 -59.79 -45.19
CA ARG A 846 -28.97 -59.55 -44.41
C ARG A 846 -29.34 -60.82 -43.60
N PRO A 847 -30.17 -60.78 -42.51
CA PRO A 847 -31.42 -60.02 -42.37
C PRO A 847 -31.69 -59.31 -41.01
N GLN A 848 -32.94 -58.85 -40.81
CA GLN A 848 -33.40 -57.92 -39.75
C GLN A 848 -34.42 -58.58 -38.80
N VAL A 849 -34.55 -58.11 -37.54
CA VAL A 849 -35.78 -58.16 -36.71
C VAL A 849 -35.93 -56.84 -35.88
N LEU A 850 -37.14 -56.56 -35.39
CA LEU A 850 -37.68 -55.24 -35.03
C LEU A 850 -37.43 -54.72 -33.58
N ARG A 851 -37.50 -53.38 -33.46
CA ARG A 851 -38.20 -52.50 -32.49
C ARG A 851 -38.40 -52.88 -30.99
N GLN A 852 -38.26 -51.80 -30.19
CA GLN A 852 -39.10 -51.37 -29.04
C GLN A 852 -38.84 -51.90 -27.62
N ARG A 853 -39.38 -51.13 -26.66
CA ARG A 853 -39.25 -51.18 -25.18
C ARG A 853 -39.86 -52.47 -24.59
N GLU A 854 -39.53 -52.95 -23.38
CA GLU A 854 -39.94 -52.42 -22.05
C GLU A 854 -39.19 -53.14 -20.89
N VAL A 855 -38.76 -52.43 -19.83
CA VAL A 855 -39.36 -52.23 -18.47
C VAL A 855 -39.36 -53.44 -17.51
N LEU A 856 -38.63 -53.28 -16.40
CA LEU A 856 -38.75 -53.82 -15.01
C LEU A 856 -37.53 -53.24 -14.25
N VAL A 857 -37.47 -52.86 -12.96
CA VAL A 857 -38.35 -52.82 -11.76
C VAL A 857 -38.12 -51.42 -11.10
N GLY A 858 -38.99 -50.76 -10.33
CA GLY A 858 -40.34 -51.07 -9.85
C GLY A 858 -40.90 -50.01 -8.88
N ARG A 859 -40.94 -50.28 -7.57
CA ARG A 859 -41.57 -49.48 -6.48
C ARG A 859 -40.88 -49.77 -5.13
N GLN A 860 -41.01 -49.02 -4.02
CA GLN A 860 -42.06 -48.07 -3.56
C GLN A 860 -41.43 -46.90 -2.75
N GLY A 861 -42.04 -45.71 -2.56
CA GLY A 861 -43.21 -45.12 -3.22
C GLY A 861 -44.04 -44.15 -2.35
N ARG A 862 -44.79 -43.23 -3.02
CA ARG A 862 -45.87 -42.33 -2.49
C ARG A 862 -45.38 -41.10 -1.67
N ARG A 863 -46.05 -39.93 -1.67
CA ARG A 863 -47.37 -39.53 -2.23
C ARG A 863 -47.46 -38.01 -2.58
N ARG A 864 -47.92 -37.72 -3.80
CA ARG A 864 -48.85 -36.65 -4.27
C ARG A 864 -49.14 -35.40 -3.40
N GLY A 865 -49.05 -34.21 -4.02
CA GLY A 865 -49.71 -32.96 -3.60
C GLY A 865 -49.74 -31.87 -4.71
N ARG A 866 -50.94 -31.41 -5.09
CA ARG A 866 -51.32 -30.31 -6.03
C ARG A 866 -52.64 -29.72 -5.47
N PRO A 867 -53.24 -28.60 -5.94
CA PRO A 867 -52.88 -27.67 -7.03
C PRO A 867 -53.14 -26.15 -6.72
N ASP A 868 -53.18 -25.35 -7.81
CA ASP A 868 -53.92 -24.08 -8.03
C ASP A 868 -53.53 -22.75 -7.31
N GLY A 869 -53.64 -21.59 -7.98
CA GLY A 869 -53.88 -21.41 -9.43
C GLY A 869 -54.16 -19.98 -9.96
N ARG A 870 -54.06 -19.87 -11.30
CA ARG A 870 -54.71 -18.94 -12.27
C ARG A 870 -54.60 -17.41 -12.12
N CYS A 871 -53.96 -16.78 -13.12
CA CYS A 871 -54.51 -15.62 -13.84
C CYS A 871 -54.55 -15.93 -15.36
N PRO A 872 -55.47 -15.36 -16.15
CA PRO A 872 -55.63 -15.64 -17.58
C PRO A 872 -55.02 -14.59 -18.52
N ASP A 873 -54.89 -15.03 -19.78
CA ASP A 873 -54.77 -14.37 -21.10
C ASP A 873 -54.92 -12.83 -21.23
N GLY A 874 -54.23 -12.18 -22.19
CA GLY A 874 -53.23 -12.70 -23.13
C GLY A 874 -53.10 -11.94 -24.46
N HIS A 875 -52.19 -12.45 -25.32
CA HIS A 875 -51.96 -12.07 -26.74
C HIS A 875 -51.34 -10.68 -27.02
N ARG A 876 -50.57 -10.48 -28.10
CA ARG A 876 -50.46 -11.23 -29.38
C ARG A 876 -49.04 -11.71 -29.73
N ARG A 877 -48.99 -12.72 -30.64
CA ARG A 877 -47.84 -13.13 -31.47
C ARG A 877 -47.58 -12.07 -32.57
N GLY A 878 -46.48 -12.02 -33.33
CA GLY A 878 -45.33 -12.93 -33.47
C GLY A 878 -44.29 -12.36 -34.47
N PRO A 879 -43.20 -13.11 -34.81
CA PRO A 879 -41.93 -12.51 -35.29
C PRO A 879 -41.51 -12.86 -36.74
N ALA A 880 -40.45 -12.22 -37.27
CA ALA A 880 -39.46 -12.80 -38.21
C ALA A 880 -38.18 -11.93 -38.45
N THR A 881 -37.00 -12.53 -38.21
CA THR A 881 -35.70 -12.51 -38.97
C THR A 881 -35.15 -11.29 -39.74
N ASP A 882 -33.90 -10.93 -39.42
CA ASP A 882 -32.66 -10.88 -40.25
C ASP A 882 -32.54 -10.14 -41.61
N GLY A 883 -31.33 -9.60 -41.87
CA GLY A 883 -30.65 -9.77 -43.18
C GLY A 883 -30.43 -8.53 -44.08
N VAL A 884 -29.29 -7.83 -43.92
CA VAL A 884 -28.87 -6.65 -44.71
C VAL A 884 -28.38 -6.98 -46.15
N GLN A 885 -28.82 -6.24 -47.19
CA GLN A 885 -27.90 -5.71 -48.25
C GLN A 885 -28.47 -4.64 -49.23
N ASP A 886 -27.83 -3.46 -49.19
CA ASP A 886 -27.48 -2.44 -50.23
C ASP A 886 -28.11 -2.40 -51.65
N ARG A 887 -28.63 -1.21 -52.07
CA ARG A 887 -28.15 -0.40 -53.23
C ARG A 887 -28.89 0.95 -53.42
N ARG A 888 -28.27 1.89 -54.18
CA ARG A 888 -28.70 3.31 -54.47
C ARG A 888 -29.33 3.44 -55.88
N PRO A 889 -29.57 4.64 -56.51
CA PRO A 889 -29.61 6.05 -56.04
C PRO A 889 -30.75 6.97 -56.60
N SER A 890 -31.01 8.13 -55.97
CA SER A 890 -31.31 9.48 -56.56
C SER A 890 -32.06 10.40 -55.56
N GLY A 891 -31.95 11.74 -55.53
CA GLY A 891 -31.03 12.66 -56.22
C GLY A 891 -31.33 14.16 -55.92
N ARG A 892 -30.35 15.08 -56.17
CA ARG A 892 -30.33 16.55 -55.94
C ARG A 892 -30.19 16.96 -54.45
N ARG A 893 -29.24 17.80 -53.98
CA ARG A 893 -28.61 19.10 -54.40
C ARG A 893 -29.39 20.35 -53.89
N LEU A 894 -28.75 21.42 -53.38
CA LEU A 894 -27.32 21.70 -53.15
C LEU A 894 -27.00 21.66 -51.63
N HIS A 895 -26.33 22.57 -50.87
CA HIS A 895 -25.54 23.81 -51.08
C HIS A 895 -24.51 24.00 -49.92
N ARG A 896 -23.72 25.08 -49.96
CA ARG A 896 -22.82 25.61 -48.88
C ARG A 896 -22.91 27.14 -48.84
N HIS A 897 -22.43 27.80 -47.78
CA HIS A 897 -21.47 28.90 -47.98
C HIS A 897 -20.61 29.20 -46.73
N GLN A 898 -19.37 29.62 -46.97
CA GLN A 898 -18.53 30.38 -46.04
C GLN A 898 -18.53 31.86 -46.46
N ALA A 899 -18.21 32.76 -45.53
CA ALA A 899 -17.70 34.10 -45.82
C ALA A 899 -16.79 34.56 -44.67
N ALA A 900 -15.85 35.46 -44.96
CA ALA A 900 -14.96 36.11 -43.99
C ALA A 900 -14.85 37.60 -44.35
N GLY A 901 -14.62 38.49 -43.36
CA GLY A 901 -14.57 39.93 -43.64
C GLY A 901 -14.40 40.83 -42.41
N HIS A 902 -13.15 40.97 -41.96
CA HIS A 902 -12.47 42.18 -41.47
C HIS A 902 -13.12 43.30 -40.61
N LEU A 903 -12.20 43.91 -39.84
CA LEU A 903 -12.09 45.30 -39.39
C LEU A 903 -12.60 45.73 -38.00
N GLU A 904 -12.02 46.87 -37.60
CA GLU A 904 -11.97 47.50 -36.28
C GLU A 904 -13.22 48.35 -35.98
N GLY A 905 -13.35 48.84 -34.73
CA GLY A 905 -14.01 50.14 -34.53
C GLY A 905 -14.94 50.30 -33.32
N LEU A 906 -14.36 50.73 -32.18
CA LEU A 906 -14.82 51.86 -31.36
C LEU A 906 -16.31 52.02 -30.94
N LEU A 907 -16.48 52.17 -29.61
CA LEU A 907 -17.37 53.10 -28.90
C LEU A 907 -18.88 52.78 -28.67
N ARG A 908 -19.17 52.59 -27.36
CA ARG A 908 -20.19 53.28 -26.54
C ARG A 908 -21.69 52.95 -26.68
N ARG A 909 -22.27 52.69 -25.49
CA ARG A 909 -23.57 53.20 -24.95
C ARG A 909 -24.86 52.72 -25.64
N ASP A 910 -26.01 52.56 -24.96
CA ASP A 910 -26.39 52.34 -23.54
C ASP A 910 -27.44 51.18 -23.61
N GLN A 911 -28.05 50.57 -22.58
CA GLN A 911 -28.45 51.02 -21.24
C GLN A 911 -28.80 49.79 -20.35
N GLU A 912 -28.94 50.00 -19.03
CA GLU A 912 -29.32 49.02 -17.97
C GLU A 912 -30.75 48.43 -18.10
N PRO A 913 -31.13 47.38 -17.33
CA PRO A 913 -30.47 46.80 -16.14
C PRO A 913 -30.04 45.33 -16.21
#